data_AF-A0AAN5CQ82-F1
#
_entry.id   AF-A0AAN5CQ82-F1
#
_cell.length_a   1.000
_cell.length_b   1.000
_cell.length_c   1.000
_cell.angle_alpha   90.00
_cell.angle_beta   90.00
_cell.angle_gamma   90.00
#
_symmetry.space_group_name_H-M   'P 1'
#
loop_
_entity.id
_entity.type
_entity.pdbx_description
1 polymer ?
#
loop_
_entity_poly.entity_id
_entity_poly.type
_entity_poly.pdbx_seq_one_letter_code
_entity_poly.pdbx_strand_id
1 'polypeptide(L)'
;MDLIVFPLEKIIRDEKEEKTIRIQAIESLRKLRSVLPRKMVSVLMPVYKNTREHPEIRVAAFHQLMQTIPEKNTIEQIVNQFEREPSTQVHSFILSSLHQLSNSEIPCEKSMSDAIKTSLRMARVQPRKLLSSTYKHFSLFSEEQNVGVTFNWAALFANDSVLPKEITTTGQWNKYLAQIGFSQHNIDQVLSSIIEKVDQQGLEEIIVRGKRSATFKPTEILRGLFSKLSIVSRKQKEQDPHALVYIRFRDMDYALLPIDEDVIPEIIKNVVRNGRIELGEIESILAKGYRFNTLLSSFVYERTRTIVHSMGTPLVFSSKMPTIFNVEGLVKVEMEPKNGKSIDGLRLRLQARPTLASTHITSVETVNPVVSLGLKMLHSAQMNVPVDMTTEMNWEKKIEVKTTLALPKESRRVAQIQTRPVSYIKVWPKEARTWVEPKEKTIYVEELETLVHKIRSSHLEKTTGMKINVEGHVHGHIWERGTERIPSAMLIGENNLEITFEKTEETPEEYVIKTEMEQFNEKKMERPSMERFFDEDNKEHFKTEEYEEAEDEEERRVSFHKYAKEYKSEKAFSHRLFAQIKSVGGRKERKAEMEVRSVCDDKLRHCKIDFSGMRTPLVEKETRDWKMESSIEMLYPEMPASLKELKEQKHRELSINVESRWGSDEKNEMKIKIQGEQNKEQKRWMKLVAEKKDEMTAFEEYSLLVESAMLNQYKLVAKYEIACPFTRSLLDKIYSYAKVSNWYKNSIEYGHNEERIVRAQLSIEPSTRQYANLTIETPFEKLSIRDYRLPMPL
;
A
#
# COMPACT_ATOMS: atom_id res chain seq x y z
N MET A 1 12.63 -14.20 -38.21
CA MET A 1 12.46 -13.42 -36.95
C MET A 1 13.48 -13.80 -35.88
N ASP A 2 14.01 -15.03 -35.84
CA ASP A 2 14.98 -15.45 -34.80
C ASP A 2 16.29 -14.65 -34.74
N LEU A 3 16.75 -14.09 -35.87
CA LEU A 3 17.95 -13.24 -35.93
C LEU A 3 17.83 -11.95 -35.10
N ILE A 4 16.61 -11.51 -34.76
CA ILE A 4 16.37 -10.30 -33.96
C ILE A 4 16.81 -10.51 -32.49
N VAL A 5 16.80 -11.76 -32.01
CA VAL A 5 17.18 -12.11 -30.63
C VAL A 5 18.69 -12.24 -30.47
N PHE A 6 19.43 -12.51 -31.55
CA PHE A 6 20.86 -12.84 -31.48
C PHE A 6 21.74 -11.75 -30.84
N PRO A 7 21.58 -10.45 -31.17
CA PRO A 7 22.35 -9.39 -30.51
C PRO A 7 22.05 -9.30 -29.00
N LEU A 8 20.78 -9.44 -28.62
CA LEU A 8 20.36 -9.43 -27.21
C LEU A 8 20.89 -10.65 -26.47
N GLU A 9 20.83 -11.84 -27.07
CA GLU A 9 21.37 -13.08 -26.51
C GLU A 9 22.87 -12.98 -26.24
N LYS A 10 23.62 -12.30 -27.12
CA LYS A 10 25.05 -12.05 -26.90
C LYS A 10 25.30 -11.19 -25.66
N ILE A 11 24.55 -10.11 -25.49
CA ILE A 11 24.65 -9.21 -24.32
C ILE A 11 24.22 -9.94 -23.04
N ILE A 12 23.11 -10.66 -23.08
CA ILE A 12 22.56 -11.40 -21.93
C ILE A 12 23.56 -12.43 -21.39
N ARG A 13 24.30 -13.11 -22.27
CA ARG A 13 25.26 -14.16 -21.90
C ARG A 13 26.66 -13.65 -21.56
N ASP A 14 26.97 -12.39 -21.87
CA ASP A 14 28.29 -11.83 -21.61
C ASP A 14 28.42 -11.39 -20.14
N GLU A 15 29.15 -12.17 -19.34
CA GLU A 15 29.41 -11.85 -17.92
C GLU A 15 30.27 -10.59 -17.74
N LYS A 16 30.95 -10.10 -18.79
CA LYS A 16 31.76 -8.89 -18.74
C LYS A 16 30.94 -7.61 -18.88
N GLU A 17 29.74 -7.73 -19.46
CA GLU A 17 28.83 -6.60 -19.62
C GLU A 17 28.25 -6.18 -18.28
N GLU A 18 27.88 -4.91 -18.21
CA GLU A 18 27.33 -4.34 -17.00
C GLU A 18 26.00 -5.00 -16.62
N LYS A 19 25.80 -5.27 -15.32
CA LYS A 19 24.58 -5.90 -14.78
C LYS A 19 23.30 -5.21 -15.27
N THR A 20 23.29 -3.88 -15.26
CA THR A 20 22.17 -3.02 -15.66
C THR A 20 21.84 -3.19 -17.14
N ILE A 21 22.87 -3.20 -18.00
CA ILE A 21 22.74 -3.43 -19.44
C ILE A 21 22.18 -4.84 -19.70
N ARG A 22 22.67 -5.86 -18.98
CA ARG A 22 22.16 -7.23 -19.10
C ARG A 22 20.69 -7.34 -18.68
N ILE A 23 20.29 -6.70 -17.58
CA ILE A 23 18.88 -6.65 -17.13
C ILE A 23 18.01 -5.98 -18.20
N GLN A 24 18.43 -4.84 -18.74
CA GLN A 24 17.68 -4.15 -19.80
C GLN A 24 17.60 -4.97 -21.09
N ALA A 25 18.64 -5.74 -21.41
CA ALA A 25 18.59 -6.68 -22.54
C ALA A 25 17.57 -7.81 -22.31
N ILE A 26 17.50 -8.36 -21.08
CA ILE A 26 16.48 -9.34 -20.68
C ILE A 26 15.07 -8.72 -20.78
N GLU A 27 14.88 -7.51 -20.27
CA GLU A 27 13.60 -6.80 -20.34
C GLU A 27 13.18 -6.44 -21.76
N SER A 28 14.12 -6.20 -22.66
CA SER A 28 13.86 -5.89 -24.07
C SER A 28 13.21 -7.06 -24.82
N LEU A 29 13.39 -8.30 -24.34
CA LEU A 29 12.72 -9.48 -24.90
C LEU A 29 11.20 -9.48 -24.67
N ARG A 30 10.65 -8.55 -23.88
CA ARG A 30 9.22 -8.50 -23.54
C ARG A 30 8.28 -8.53 -24.74
N LYS A 31 8.65 -7.84 -25.82
CA LYS A 31 7.83 -7.75 -27.05
C LYS A 31 7.77 -9.08 -27.81
N LEU A 32 8.64 -10.02 -27.48
CA LEU A 32 8.77 -11.31 -28.17
C LEU A 32 8.06 -12.45 -27.42
N ARG A 33 7.52 -12.21 -26.22
CA ARG A 33 6.88 -13.25 -25.38
C ARG A 33 5.73 -13.98 -26.07
N SER A 34 4.91 -13.24 -26.81
CA SER A 34 3.76 -13.79 -27.55
C SER A 34 4.11 -14.33 -28.94
N VAL A 35 5.26 -13.92 -29.50
CA VAL A 35 5.66 -14.25 -30.88
C VAL A 35 6.66 -15.41 -30.91
N LEU A 36 7.64 -15.43 -29.99
CA LEU A 36 8.74 -16.40 -29.93
C LEU A 36 8.94 -16.98 -28.51
N PRO A 37 7.92 -17.55 -27.85
CA PRO A 37 8.01 -18.04 -26.47
C PRO A 37 9.10 -19.12 -26.29
N ARG A 38 9.20 -20.07 -27.23
CA ARG A 38 10.21 -21.15 -27.18
C ARG A 38 11.64 -20.63 -27.23
N LYS A 39 11.91 -19.63 -28.08
CA LYS A 39 13.24 -19.01 -28.18
C LYS A 39 13.57 -18.26 -26.89
N MET A 40 12.61 -17.53 -26.31
CA MET A 40 12.81 -16.88 -25.01
C MET A 40 13.16 -17.88 -23.90
N VAL A 41 12.44 -19.00 -23.82
CA VAL A 41 12.75 -20.07 -22.86
C VAL A 41 14.18 -20.59 -23.06
N SER A 42 14.61 -20.81 -24.30
CA SER A 42 15.98 -21.29 -24.59
C SER A 42 17.08 -20.31 -24.17
N VAL A 43 16.82 -19.00 -24.21
CA VAL A 43 17.80 -17.95 -23.87
C VAL A 43 17.83 -17.69 -22.37
N LEU A 44 16.66 -17.64 -21.72
CA LEU A 44 16.53 -17.20 -20.34
C LEU A 44 16.64 -18.34 -19.32
N MET A 45 16.25 -19.57 -19.68
CA MET A 45 16.34 -20.71 -18.76
C MET A 45 17.78 -21.01 -18.28
N PRO A 46 18.82 -20.97 -19.13
CA PRO A 46 20.20 -21.15 -18.68
C PRO A 46 20.64 -20.07 -17.69
N VAL A 47 20.25 -18.81 -17.93
CA VAL A 47 20.58 -17.66 -17.05
C VAL A 47 19.92 -17.83 -15.68
N TYR A 48 18.64 -18.23 -15.66
CA TYR A 48 17.92 -18.51 -14.42
C TYR A 48 18.54 -19.66 -13.60
N LYS A 49 18.92 -20.76 -14.28
CA LYS A 49 19.53 -21.93 -13.64
C LYS A 49 20.96 -21.70 -13.13
N ASN A 50 21.66 -20.68 -13.62
CA ASN A 50 23.02 -20.40 -13.19
C ASN A 50 23.02 -19.73 -11.80
N THR A 51 23.32 -20.49 -10.75
CA THR A 51 23.37 -19.97 -9.36
C THR A 51 24.52 -19.01 -9.10
N ARG A 52 25.50 -18.92 -10.01
CA ARG A 52 26.62 -17.96 -9.93
C ARG A 52 26.25 -16.56 -10.41
N GLU A 53 25.15 -16.42 -11.16
CA GLU A 53 24.68 -15.12 -11.64
C GLU A 53 24.10 -14.28 -10.50
N HIS A 54 24.13 -12.97 -10.68
CA HIS A 54 23.54 -12.04 -9.72
C HIS A 54 22.03 -12.32 -9.51
N PRO A 55 21.53 -12.27 -8.27
CA PRO A 55 20.12 -12.46 -7.94
C PRO A 55 19.14 -11.70 -8.85
N GLU A 56 19.48 -10.46 -9.19
CA GLU A 56 18.63 -9.58 -10.00
C GLU A 56 18.49 -10.06 -11.45
N ILE A 57 19.59 -10.48 -12.08
CA ILE A 57 19.58 -11.02 -13.44
C ILE A 57 18.73 -12.30 -13.49
N ARG A 58 18.85 -13.14 -12.46
CA ARG A 58 18.12 -14.41 -12.36
C ARG A 58 16.62 -14.18 -12.14
N VAL A 59 16.26 -13.21 -11.30
CA VAL A 59 14.86 -12.80 -11.09
C VAL A 59 14.27 -12.17 -12.34
N ALA A 60 15.00 -11.30 -13.04
CA ALA A 60 14.57 -10.74 -14.31
C ALA A 60 14.33 -11.83 -15.35
N ALA A 61 15.26 -12.80 -15.49
CA ALA A 61 15.09 -13.93 -16.38
C ALA A 61 13.86 -14.78 -16.03
N PHE A 62 13.68 -15.11 -14.74
CA PHE A 62 12.51 -15.84 -14.25
C PHE A 62 11.19 -15.09 -14.53
N HIS A 63 11.14 -13.78 -14.24
CA HIS A 63 9.95 -12.97 -14.44
C HIS A 63 9.52 -12.96 -15.93
N GLN A 64 10.49 -12.77 -16.83
CA GLN A 64 10.25 -12.83 -18.28
C GLN A 64 9.82 -14.22 -18.74
N LEU A 65 10.40 -15.30 -18.19
CA LEU A 65 10.00 -16.68 -18.48
C LEU A 65 8.54 -16.93 -18.10
N MET A 66 8.12 -16.54 -16.90
CA MET A 66 6.75 -16.75 -16.44
C MET A 66 5.72 -15.99 -17.29
N GLN A 67 6.10 -14.84 -17.83
CA GLN A 67 5.24 -14.05 -18.73
C GLN A 67 5.07 -14.65 -20.13
N THR A 68 5.82 -15.69 -20.49
CA THR A 68 5.59 -16.47 -21.73
C THR A 68 4.45 -17.47 -21.61
N ILE A 69 3.84 -17.62 -20.41
CA ILE A 69 2.86 -18.67 -20.08
C ILE A 69 3.46 -20.06 -20.38
N PRO A 70 4.51 -20.45 -19.64
CA PRO A 70 5.28 -21.66 -19.92
C PRO A 70 4.46 -22.96 -19.82
N GLU A 71 4.84 -23.95 -20.63
CA GLU A 71 4.29 -25.30 -20.54
C GLU A 71 4.75 -26.03 -19.26
N LYS A 72 4.01 -27.08 -18.86
CA LYS A 72 4.25 -27.85 -17.63
C LYS A 72 5.70 -28.28 -17.40
N ASN A 73 6.38 -28.83 -18.42
CA ASN A 73 7.79 -29.26 -18.31
C ASN A 73 8.73 -28.10 -17.94
N THR A 74 8.49 -26.91 -18.49
CA THR A 74 9.28 -25.71 -18.17
C THR A 74 9.06 -25.29 -16.72
N ILE A 75 7.82 -25.38 -16.23
CA ILE A 75 7.47 -25.11 -14.82
C ILE A 75 8.15 -26.11 -13.88
N GLU A 76 8.13 -27.39 -14.20
CA GLU A 76 8.82 -28.42 -13.40
C GLU A 76 10.33 -28.17 -13.31
N GLN A 77 10.96 -27.73 -14.42
CA GLN A 77 12.37 -27.31 -14.40
C GLN A 77 12.61 -26.08 -13.53
N ILE A 78 11.67 -25.12 -13.53
CA ILE A 78 11.74 -23.92 -12.69
C ILE A 78 11.67 -24.31 -11.21
N VAL A 79 10.73 -25.18 -10.85
CA VAL A 79 10.51 -25.63 -9.47
C VAL A 79 11.68 -26.46 -8.95
N ASN A 80 12.22 -27.38 -9.77
CA ASN A 80 13.40 -28.16 -9.40
C ASN A 80 14.63 -27.26 -9.16
N GLN A 81 14.82 -26.21 -9.95
CA GLN A 81 15.88 -25.23 -9.70
C GLN A 81 15.61 -24.40 -8.45
N PHE A 82 14.36 -24.02 -8.21
CA PHE A 82 13.92 -23.24 -7.05
C PHE A 82 14.19 -23.96 -5.72
N GLU A 83 14.03 -25.29 -5.68
CA GLU A 83 14.35 -26.10 -4.48
C GLU A 83 15.84 -26.04 -4.10
N ARG A 84 16.72 -25.77 -5.07
CA ARG A 84 18.18 -25.70 -4.89
C ARG A 84 18.68 -24.26 -4.84
N GLU A 85 17.80 -23.29 -4.64
CA GLU A 85 18.12 -21.88 -4.66
C GLU A 85 18.91 -21.45 -3.41
N PRO A 86 20.16 -20.99 -3.53
CA PRO A 86 20.94 -20.52 -2.38
C PRO A 86 20.52 -19.12 -1.89
N SER A 87 20.01 -18.25 -2.77
CA SER A 87 19.63 -16.88 -2.40
C SER A 87 18.23 -16.83 -1.80
N THR A 88 18.13 -16.41 -0.53
CA THR A 88 16.83 -16.19 0.15
C THR A 88 15.95 -15.17 -0.58
N GLN A 89 16.55 -14.18 -1.23
CA GLN A 89 15.82 -13.15 -1.99
C GLN A 89 15.21 -13.74 -3.27
N VAL A 90 15.98 -14.53 -4.02
CA VAL A 90 15.51 -15.18 -5.25
C VAL A 90 14.44 -16.21 -4.90
N HIS A 91 14.67 -17.00 -3.85
CA HIS A 91 13.71 -17.98 -3.33
C HIS A 91 12.39 -17.30 -2.94
N SER A 92 12.43 -16.21 -2.17
CA SER A 92 11.24 -15.48 -1.73
C SER A 92 10.44 -14.90 -2.90
N PHE A 93 11.13 -14.35 -3.90
CA PHE A 93 10.49 -13.81 -5.10
C PHE A 93 9.81 -14.90 -5.93
N ILE A 94 10.49 -16.03 -6.18
CA ILE A 94 9.95 -17.13 -6.97
C ILE A 94 8.77 -17.78 -6.25
N LEU A 95 8.91 -18.06 -4.95
CA LEU A 95 7.85 -18.65 -4.14
C LEU A 95 6.60 -17.77 -4.13
N SER A 96 6.77 -16.47 -3.90
CA SER A 96 5.64 -15.53 -3.95
C SER A 96 5.02 -15.47 -5.35
N SER A 97 5.84 -15.47 -6.40
CA SER A 97 5.36 -15.48 -7.79
C SER A 97 4.54 -16.72 -8.13
N LEU A 98 5.08 -17.91 -7.86
CA LEU A 98 4.40 -19.17 -8.13
C LEU A 98 3.11 -19.29 -7.34
N HIS A 99 3.12 -18.92 -6.06
CA HIS A 99 1.92 -18.95 -5.23
C HIS A 99 0.82 -18.04 -5.78
N GLN A 100 1.15 -16.80 -6.17
CA GLN A 100 0.18 -15.85 -6.67
C GLN A 100 -0.35 -16.25 -8.06
N LEU A 101 0.51 -16.70 -8.96
CA LEU A 101 0.11 -17.20 -10.29
C LEU A 101 -0.72 -18.49 -10.21
N SER A 102 -0.49 -19.32 -9.19
CA SER A 102 -1.33 -20.50 -8.92
C SER A 102 -2.76 -20.15 -8.52
N ASN A 103 -3.02 -18.92 -8.08
CA ASN A 103 -4.36 -18.46 -7.71
C ASN A 103 -5.00 -17.57 -8.77
N SER A 104 -4.40 -17.44 -9.96
CA SER A 104 -4.94 -16.63 -11.06
C SER A 104 -6.30 -17.17 -11.55
N GLU A 105 -7.27 -16.27 -11.71
CA GLU A 105 -8.63 -16.56 -12.19
C GLU A 105 -8.75 -16.44 -13.73
N ILE A 106 -7.68 -16.04 -14.40
CA ILE A 106 -7.70 -15.71 -15.83
C ILE A 106 -7.71 -17.00 -16.66
N PRO A 107 -8.63 -17.16 -17.63
CA PRO A 107 -8.71 -18.37 -18.45
C PRO A 107 -7.42 -18.70 -19.21
N CYS A 108 -6.71 -17.67 -19.69
CA CYS A 108 -5.46 -17.84 -20.44
C CYS A 108 -4.31 -18.43 -19.59
N GLU A 109 -4.35 -18.24 -18.28
CA GLU A 109 -3.30 -18.68 -17.35
C GLU A 109 -3.65 -19.99 -16.64
N LYS A 110 -4.89 -20.48 -16.78
CA LYS A 110 -5.42 -21.64 -16.06
C LYS A 110 -4.55 -22.90 -16.21
N SER A 111 -4.08 -23.18 -17.43
CA SER A 111 -3.18 -24.31 -17.69
C SER A 111 -1.85 -24.20 -16.93
N MET A 112 -1.25 -23.01 -16.89
CA MET A 112 -0.03 -22.74 -16.13
C MET A 112 -0.30 -22.81 -14.62
N SER A 113 -1.40 -22.22 -14.17
CA SER A 113 -1.84 -22.21 -12.77
C SER A 113 -1.97 -23.65 -12.21
N ASP A 114 -2.64 -24.54 -12.93
CA ASP A 114 -2.82 -25.94 -12.51
C ASP A 114 -1.50 -26.72 -12.48
N ALA A 115 -0.59 -26.46 -13.44
CA ALA A 115 0.75 -27.02 -13.45
C ALA A 115 1.60 -26.54 -12.26
N ILE A 116 1.52 -25.24 -11.92
CA ILE A 116 2.19 -24.67 -10.74
C ILE A 116 1.61 -25.26 -9.45
N LYS A 117 0.28 -25.34 -9.30
CA LYS A 117 -0.37 -25.96 -8.12
C LYS A 117 0.13 -27.38 -7.87
N THR A 118 0.26 -28.16 -8.93
CA THR A 118 0.74 -29.55 -8.84
C THR A 118 2.20 -29.60 -8.43
N SER A 119 3.03 -28.73 -9.01
CA SER A 119 4.47 -28.69 -8.74
C SER A 119 4.81 -28.12 -7.35
N LEU A 120 4.06 -27.14 -6.87
CA LEU A 120 4.26 -26.52 -5.55
C LEU A 120 3.97 -27.47 -4.37
N ARG A 121 3.13 -28.50 -4.56
CA ARG A 121 2.86 -29.49 -3.51
C ARG A 121 4.10 -30.25 -3.06
N MET A 122 5.12 -30.32 -3.91
CA MET A 122 6.37 -31.05 -3.65
C MET A 122 7.48 -30.14 -3.12
N ALA A 123 7.29 -28.82 -3.17
CA ALA A 123 8.35 -27.86 -2.90
C ALA A 123 8.52 -27.56 -1.40
N ARG A 124 9.78 -27.47 -0.94
CA ARG A 124 10.12 -27.07 0.43
C ARG A 124 10.12 -25.54 0.56
N VAL A 125 9.41 -25.03 1.57
CA VAL A 125 9.28 -23.58 1.82
C VAL A 125 10.28 -23.15 2.90
N GLN A 126 11.13 -22.16 2.59
CA GLN A 126 11.99 -21.51 3.59
C GLN A 126 11.25 -20.35 4.28
N PRO A 127 11.53 -20.08 5.57
CA PRO A 127 10.95 -18.94 6.29
C PRO A 127 11.40 -17.61 5.67
N ARG A 128 10.47 -16.64 5.56
CA ARG A 128 10.73 -15.32 4.98
C ARG A 128 11.30 -14.37 6.02
N LYS A 129 12.23 -13.51 5.60
CA LYS A 129 12.65 -12.32 6.36
C LYS A 129 11.69 -11.16 6.09
N LEU A 130 11.61 -10.19 7.01
CA LEU A 130 10.76 -9.00 6.86
C LEU A 130 11.06 -8.20 5.56
N LEU A 131 12.33 -8.13 5.17
CA LEU A 131 12.83 -7.49 3.94
C LEU A 131 13.16 -8.52 2.85
N SER A 132 12.13 -9.26 2.41
CA SER A 132 12.27 -10.25 1.33
C SER A 132 11.62 -9.77 0.04
N SER A 133 12.25 -10.12 -1.08
CA SER A 133 11.70 -9.90 -2.42
C SER A 133 10.34 -10.55 -2.58
N THR A 134 9.40 -9.82 -3.18
CA THR A 134 7.98 -10.18 -3.20
C THR A 134 7.33 -9.84 -4.54
N TYR A 135 6.48 -10.75 -5.00
CA TYR A 135 5.58 -10.57 -6.13
C TYR A 135 4.14 -10.72 -5.67
N LYS A 136 3.24 -9.88 -6.20
CA LYS A 136 1.80 -9.92 -6.00
C LYS A 136 1.10 -9.85 -7.36
N HIS A 137 0.18 -10.78 -7.60
CA HIS A 137 -0.65 -10.82 -8.79
C HIS A 137 -2.10 -10.81 -8.36
N PHE A 138 -2.81 -9.74 -8.70
CA PHE A 138 -4.23 -9.61 -8.48
C PHE A 138 -4.92 -9.72 -9.83
N SER A 139 -5.82 -10.70 -9.95
CA SER A 139 -6.64 -10.91 -11.14
C SER A 139 -8.10 -10.83 -10.78
N LEU A 140 -8.88 -10.15 -11.61
CA LEU A 140 -10.34 -10.20 -11.59
C LEU A 140 -10.81 -10.57 -12.99
N PHE A 141 -11.64 -11.60 -13.11
CA PHE A 141 -12.17 -12.05 -14.40
C PHE A 141 -13.69 -12.25 -14.33
N SER A 142 -14.41 -11.71 -15.31
CA SER A 142 -15.84 -11.93 -15.51
C SER A 142 -16.05 -12.90 -16.67
N GLU A 143 -16.58 -14.08 -16.37
CA GLU A 143 -16.85 -15.13 -17.37
C GLU A 143 -17.93 -14.71 -18.37
N GLU A 144 -18.97 -14.02 -17.91
CA GLU A 144 -20.08 -13.57 -18.75
C GLU A 144 -19.64 -12.55 -19.81
N GLN A 145 -18.81 -11.59 -19.40
CA GLN A 145 -18.38 -10.50 -20.28
C GLN A 145 -17.08 -10.84 -21.03
N ASN A 146 -16.42 -11.94 -20.67
CA ASN A 146 -15.09 -12.31 -21.16
C ASN A 146 -14.07 -11.17 -21.00
N VAL A 147 -14.18 -10.39 -19.92
CA VAL A 147 -13.29 -9.28 -19.58
C VAL A 147 -12.55 -9.61 -18.29
N GLY A 148 -11.23 -9.35 -18.29
CA GLY A 148 -10.40 -9.47 -17.12
C GLY A 148 -9.52 -8.24 -16.93
N VAL A 149 -9.20 -7.95 -15.67
CA VAL A 149 -8.20 -6.96 -15.29
C VAL A 149 -7.18 -7.63 -14.40
N THR A 150 -5.91 -7.36 -14.66
CA THR A 150 -4.79 -7.87 -13.87
C THR A 150 -3.93 -6.71 -13.37
N PHE A 151 -3.43 -6.86 -12.16
CA PHE A 151 -2.50 -5.94 -11.54
C PHE A 151 -1.35 -6.72 -10.93
N ASN A 152 -0.15 -6.45 -11.41
CA ASN A 152 1.09 -7.08 -10.96
C ASN A 152 1.94 -6.07 -10.23
N TRP A 153 2.39 -6.44 -9.04
CA TRP A 153 3.35 -5.66 -8.27
C TRP A 153 4.54 -6.54 -7.92
N ALA A 154 5.75 -6.04 -8.15
CA ALA A 154 7.00 -6.71 -7.91
C ALA A 154 7.94 -5.77 -7.15
N ALA A 155 8.54 -6.25 -6.06
CA ALA A 155 9.63 -5.57 -5.37
C ALA A 155 10.78 -6.54 -5.16
N LEU A 156 11.96 -6.16 -5.65
CA LEU A 156 13.18 -6.94 -5.59
C LEU A 156 14.15 -6.28 -4.61
N PHE A 157 14.53 -7.03 -3.58
CA PHE A 157 15.49 -6.63 -2.57
C PHE A 157 16.80 -7.40 -2.77
N ALA A 158 17.92 -6.76 -2.44
CA ALA A 158 19.22 -7.38 -2.38
C ALA A 158 19.70 -7.42 -0.92
N ASN A 159 20.59 -8.36 -0.58
CA ASN A 159 21.04 -8.54 0.80
C ASN A 159 21.94 -7.39 1.30
N ASP A 160 22.44 -6.56 0.39
CA ASP A 160 23.34 -5.43 0.65
C ASP A 160 22.59 -4.09 0.77
N SER A 161 21.27 -4.04 0.59
CA SER A 161 20.48 -2.81 0.55
C SER A 161 19.17 -2.93 1.31
N VAL A 162 18.85 -1.89 2.09
CA VAL A 162 17.55 -1.73 2.77
C VAL A 162 16.46 -1.28 1.80
N LEU A 163 16.85 -0.53 0.76
CA LEU A 163 15.94 -0.10 -0.29
C LEU A 163 15.84 -1.19 -1.38
N PRO A 164 14.65 -1.41 -1.96
CA PRO A 164 14.50 -2.33 -3.07
C PRO A 164 15.32 -1.83 -4.27
N LYS A 165 16.00 -2.76 -4.94
CA LYS A 165 16.78 -2.49 -6.17
C LYS A 165 15.85 -2.30 -7.37
N GLU A 166 14.66 -2.92 -7.35
CA GLU A 166 13.62 -2.70 -8.35
C GLU A 166 12.23 -2.72 -7.72
N ILE A 167 11.36 -1.78 -8.10
CA ILE A 167 9.91 -1.82 -7.87
C ILE A 167 9.23 -1.66 -9.21
N THR A 168 8.35 -2.59 -9.54
CA THR A 168 7.59 -2.56 -10.79
C THR A 168 6.11 -2.81 -10.53
N THR A 169 5.27 -1.96 -11.12
CA THR A 169 3.82 -2.08 -11.09
C THR A 169 3.28 -2.13 -12.51
N THR A 170 2.50 -3.15 -12.85
CA THR A 170 1.92 -3.33 -14.20
C THR A 170 0.42 -3.55 -14.09
N GLY A 171 -0.37 -2.76 -14.83
CA GLY A 171 -1.81 -2.95 -14.99
C GLY A 171 -2.15 -3.47 -16.39
N GLN A 172 -3.01 -4.49 -16.46
CA GLN A 172 -3.44 -5.10 -17.73
C GLN A 172 -4.97 -5.18 -17.78
N TRP A 173 -5.59 -4.25 -18.49
CA TRP A 173 -6.98 -4.38 -18.99
C TRP A 173 -6.99 -4.82 -20.47
N ASN A 174 -5.92 -4.50 -21.17
CA ASN A 174 -5.48 -5.09 -22.42
C ASN A 174 -4.01 -5.49 -22.22
N LYS A 175 -3.49 -6.49 -22.94
CA LYS A 175 -2.14 -7.03 -22.70
C LYS A 175 -1.11 -5.89 -22.59
N TYR A 176 -0.49 -5.78 -21.42
CA TYR A 176 0.57 -4.82 -21.06
C TYR A 176 0.21 -3.33 -21.30
N LEU A 177 -0.96 -2.91 -20.81
CA LEU A 177 -1.47 -1.54 -21.00
C LEU A 177 -0.56 -0.47 -20.40
N ALA A 178 -0.22 -0.56 -19.11
CA ALA A 178 0.63 0.42 -18.44
C ALA A 178 1.55 -0.26 -17.42
N GLN A 179 2.80 0.16 -17.39
CA GLN A 179 3.79 -0.28 -16.42
C GLN A 179 4.60 0.93 -15.93
N ILE A 180 4.77 1.03 -14.62
CA ILE A 180 5.64 2.01 -13.99
C ILE A 180 6.67 1.23 -13.19
N GLY A 181 7.94 1.55 -13.40
CA GLY A 181 9.03 0.91 -12.69
C GLY A 181 10.05 1.92 -12.18
N PHE A 182 10.69 1.55 -11.08
CA PHE A 182 11.81 2.23 -10.49
C PHE A 182 12.92 1.20 -10.27
N SER A 183 14.09 1.45 -10.82
CA SER A 183 15.30 0.65 -10.60
C SER A 183 16.36 1.53 -9.98
N GLN A 184 17.14 1.01 -9.03
CA GLN A 184 18.24 1.75 -8.42
C GLN A 184 19.42 0.84 -8.11
N HIS A 185 20.61 1.40 -8.33
CA HIS A 185 21.89 0.75 -8.12
C HIS A 185 22.76 1.67 -7.27
N ASN A 186 23.20 1.18 -6.12
CA ASN A 186 24.16 1.82 -5.20
C ASN A 186 23.76 3.23 -4.67
N ILE A 187 22.53 3.70 -4.90
CA ILE A 187 22.01 4.96 -4.31
C ILE A 187 21.86 4.85 -2.79
N ASP A 188 21.64 3.64 -2.29
CA ASP A 188 21.61 3.29 -0.87
C ASP A 188 22.89 3.73 -0.14
N GLN A 189 24.07 3.64 -0.77
CA GLN A 189 25.34 4.10 -0.20
C GLN A 189 25.43 5.63 -0.14
N VAL A 190 24.91 6.31 -1.17
CA VAL A 190 24.84 7.78 -1.20
C VAL A 190 23.88 8.28 -0.12
N LEU A 191 22.69 7.69 -0.03
CA LEU A 191 21.66 8.09 0.92
C LEU A 191 22.10 7.84 2.37
N SER A 192 22.69 6.68 2.66
CA SER A 192 23.27 6.39 3.98
C SER A 192 24.39 7.35 4.33
N SER A 193 25.28 7.68 3.38
CA SER A 193 26.34 8.68 3.62
C SER A 193 25.79 10.10 3.88
N ILE A 194 24.64 10.45 3.29
CA ILE A 194 23.96 11.73 3.54
C ILE A 194 23.28 11.71 4.91
N ILE A 195 22.57 10.62 5.24
CA ILE A 195 21.88 10.44 6.52
C ILE A 195 22.90 10.42 7.66
N GLU A 196 23.99 9.68 7.55
CA GLU A 196 25.07 9.65 8.55
C GLU A 196 25.73 11.02 8.71
N LYS A 197 25.92 11.79 7.63
CA LYS A 197 26.42 13.17 7.73
C LYS A 197 25.42 14.09 8.42
N VAL A 198 24.12 13.94 8.15
CA VAL A 198 23.06 14.72 8.79
C VAL A 198 22.93 14.35 10.27
N ASP A 199 23.08 13.07 10.62
CA ASP A 199 23.00 12.55 11.99
C ASP A 199 24.24 12.92 12.82
N GLN A 200 25.44 12.86 12.24
CA GLN A 200 26.68 13.22 12.93
C GLN A 200 26.89 14.73 13.07
N GLN A 201 26.40 15.54 12.14
CA GLN A 201 26.67 16.99 12.12
C GLN A 201 25.46 17.83 12.51
N GLY A 202 24.25 17.25 12.58
CA GLY A 202 23.02 18.02 12.67
C GLY A 202 22.81 18.89 11.42
N LEU A 203 21.56 19.15 11.06
CA LEU A 203 21.26 20.10 9.97
C LEU A 203 21.82 21.52 10.25
N GLU A 204 22.08 21.85 11.52
CA GLU A 204 22.58 23.16 11.95
C GLU A 204 24.08 23.38 11.70
N GLU A 205 24.95 22.37 11.85
CA GLU A 205 26.40 22.55 11.72
C GLU A 205 26.89 22.42 10.26
N ILE A 206 26.08 21.79 9.39
CA ILE A 206 26.28 21.81 7.92
C ILE A 206 26.06 23.23 7.36
N ILE A 207 25.23 24.04 8.01
CA ILE A 207 24.86 25.39 7.56
C ILE A 207 25.76 26.47 8.20
N VAL A 208 26.32 26.22 9.39
CA VAL A 208 27.14 27.23 10.09
C VAL A 208 28.35 26.60 10.78
N ARG A 209 29.44 26.35 10.04
CA ARG A 209 30.81 26.53 10.57
C ARG A 209 31.88 26.36 9.50
N GLY A 210 32.39 27.50 9.02
CA GLY A 210 33.70 27.57 8.39
C GLY A 210 34.79 27.26 9.42
N LYS A 211 35.22 26.01 9.54
CA LYS A 211 36.58 25.72 10.00
C LYS A 211 37.51 25.87 8.80
N ARG A 212 38.37 26.90 8.85
CA ARG A 212 39.59 26.97 8.03
C ARG A 212 40.51 25.80 8.45
N SER A 213 40.23 24.62 7.95
CA SER A 213 41.18 23.52 7.96
C SER A 213 42.04 23.66 6.72
N ALA A 214 43.06 24.52 6.79
CA ALA A 214 44.20 24.47 5.88
C ALA A 214 45.07 23.23 6.18
N THR A 215 44.43 22.06 6.27
CA THR A 215 45.14 20.79 6.35
C THR A 215 45.28 20.32 4.91
N PHE A 216 46.43 20.65 4.34
CA PHE A 216 46.94 20.12 3.09
C PHE A 216 46.66 18.61 3.03
N LYS A 217 45.70 18.17 2.21
CA LYS A 217 45.38 16.75 2.02
C LYS A 217 46.22 16.23 0.86
N PRO A 218 47.28 15.43 1.09
CA PRO A 218 48.13 14.90 0.04
C PRO A 218 47.35 14.02 -0.94
N THR A 219 46.20 13.50 -0.51
CA THR A 219 45.28 12.70 -1.32
C THR A 219 44.69 13.46 -2.49
N GLU A 220 44.44 14.77 -2.38
CA GLU A 220 43.91 15.58 -3.51
C GLU A 220 44.98 15.81 -4.58
N ILE A 221 46.23 16.03 -4.18
CA ILE A 221 47.37 16.13 -5.10
C ILE A 221 47.64 14.78 -5.74
N LEU A 222 47.62 13.69 -4.96
CA LEU A 222 47.75 12.34 -5.49
C LEU A 222 46.62 12.02 -6.47
N ARG A 223 45.37 12.41 -6.20
CA ARG A 223 44.23 12.21 -7.10
C ARG A 223 44.34 13.05 -8.37
N GLY A 224 44.87 14.28 -8.27
CA GLY A 224 45.18 15.16 -9.40
C GLY A 224 46.40 14.71 -10.24
N LEU A 225 47.36 14.01 -9.62
CA LEU A 225 48.46 13.34 -10.32
C LEU A 225 47.97 12.03 -10.96
N PHE A 226 47.13 11.25 -10.27
CA PHE A 226 46.53 10.02 -10.78
C PHE A 226 45.55 10.27 -11.94
N SER A 227 44.90 11.44 -12.00
CA SER A 227 44.04 11.81 -13.13
C SER A 227 44.83 12.30 -14.35
N LYS A 228 46.03 12.88 -14.13
CA LYS A 228 46.96 13.29 -15.19
C LYS A 228 47.82 12.15 -15.73
N LEU A 229 48.15 11.18 -14.87
CA LEU A 229 48.69 9.89 -15.27
C LEU A 229 47.53 9.08 -15.83
N SER A 230 47.47 8.85 -17.14
CA SER A 230 46.36 8.13 -17.81
C SER A 230 46.31 6.62 -17.45
N ILE A 231 46.36 6.30 -16.17
CA ILE A 231 46.31 4.95 -15.61
C ILE A 231 44.84 4.55 -15.58
N VAL A 232 44.40 3.88 -16.64
CA VAL A 232 43.10 3.20 -16.65
C VAL A 232 43.21 2.00 -15.71
N SER A 233 42.66 2.15 -14.50
CA SER A 233 42.48 1.03 -13.59
C SER A 233 41.71 -0.08 -14.32
N ARG A 234 42.28 -1.29 -14.40
CA ARG A 234 41.59 -2.49 -14.92
C ARG A 234 40.65 -3.13 -13.89
N LYS A 235 40.47 -2.54 -12.71
CA LYS A 235 39.39 -2.96 -11.81
C LYS A 235 38.08 -2.46 -12.41
N GLN A 236 37.11 -3.35 -12.62
CA GLN A 236 35.72 -2.96 -12.84
C GLN A 236 35.39 -1.89 -11.80
N LYS A 237 35.09 -0.66 -12.26
CA LYS A 237 34.58 0.38 -11.36
C LYS A 237 33.39 -0.23 -10.63
N GLU A 238 33.36 -0.16 -9.30
CA GLU A 238 32.10 -0.29 -8.58
C GLU A 238 31.11 0.67 -9.24
N GLN A 239 29.95 0.15 -9.66
CA GLN A 239 29.02 0.86 -10.54
C GLN A 239 28.65 2.21 -9.91
N ASP A 240 28.75 3.27 -10.71
CA ASP A 240 28.36 4.63 -10.31
C ASP A 240 26.87 4.61 -9.90
N PRO A 241 26.47 5.29 -8.81
CA PRO A 241 25.12 5.21 -8.28
C PRO A 241 24.14 5.85 -9.27
N HIS A 242 23.14 5.08 -9.69
CA HIS A 242 22.13 5.53 -10.64
C HIS A 242 20.76 4.93 -10.33
N ALA A 243 19.72 5.71 -10.59
CA ALA A 243 18.34 5.27 -10.57
C ALA A 243 17.70 5.51 -11.93
N LEU A 244 16.71 4.69 -12.26
CA LEU A 244 15.92 4.81 -13.46
C LEU A 244 14.45 4.73 -13.08
N VAL A 245 13.71 5.81 -13.33
CA VAL A 245 12.24 5.76 -13.35
C VAL A 245 11.81 5.57 -14.80
N TYR A 246 11.03 4.53 -15.07
CA TYR A 246 10.50 4.28 -16.40
C TYR A 246 8.98 4.16 -16.41
N ILE A 247 8.36 4.81 -17.40
CA ILE A 247 6.92 4.74 -17.65
C ILE A 247 6.72 4.11 -19.01
N ARG A 248 6.02 2.99 -19.02
CA ARG A 248 5.69 2.19 -20.19
C ARG A 248 4.19 2.23 -20.42
N PHE A 249 3.81 2.43 -21.68
CA PHE A 249 2.42 2.33 -22.11
C PHE A 249 2.36 1.47 -23.38
N ARG A 250 1.55 0.40 -23.36
CA ARG A 250 1.44 -0.60 -24.44
C ARG A 250 2.81 -1.20 -24.84
N ASP A 251 3.60 -1.63 -23.86
CA ASP A 251 4.97 -2.14 -24.03
C ASP A 251 5.99 -1.18 -24.70
N MET A 252 5.63 0.09 -24.87
CA MET A 252 6.52 1.15 -25.36
C MET A 252 7.05 1.97 -24.18
N ASP A 253 8.35 2.26 -24.18
CA ASP A 253 8.97 3.17 -23.21
C ASP A 253 8.64 4.61 -23.59
N TYR A 254 7.85 5.31 -22.77
CA TYR A 254 7.44 6.70 -23.01
C TYR A 254 8.30 7.70 -22.26
N ALA A 255 8.65 7.37 -21.01
CA ALA A 255 9.55 8.18 -20.20
C ALA A 255 10.61 7.28 -19.57
N LEU A 256 11.86 7.68 -19.72
CA LEU A 256 13.03 7.10 -19.08
C LEU A 256 13.75 8.26 -18.40
N LEU A 257 13.65 8.32 -17.08
CA LEU A 257 14.25 9.39 -16.28
C LEU A 257 15.45 8.80 -15.53
N PRO A 258 16.67 8.91 -16.09
CA PRO A 258 17.87 8.55 -15.37
C PRO A 258 18.14 9.60 -14.29
N ILE A 259 18.43 9.11 -13.09
CA ILE A 259 18.86 9.88 -11.93
C ILE A 259 20.28 9.40 -11.63
N ASP A 260 21.25 10.04 -12.25
CA ASP A 260 22.65 9.67 -12.12
C ASP A 260 23.33 10.43 -10.96
N GLU A 261 24.54 9.99 -10.59
CA GLU A 261 25.42 10.69 -9.64
C GLU A 261 25.72 12.13 -10.07
N ASP A 262 25.45 12.57 -11.29
CA ASP A 262 25.59 13.97 -11.67
C ASP A 262 24.31 14.79 -11.44
N VAL A 263 23.12 14.18 -11.48
CA VAL A 263 21.83 14.86 -11.30
C VAL A 263 21.57 15.16 -9.82
N ILE A 264 21.89 14.22 -8.93
CA ILE A 264 21.73 14.38 -7.48
C ILE A 264 22.57 15.57 -6.98
N PRO A 265 23.87 15.66 -7.29
CA PRO A 265 24.68 16.82 -7.07
C PRO A 265 24.59 17.89 -8.15
N GLU A 266 23.85 17.84 -9.26
CA GLU A 266 23.53 19.06 -10.03
C GLU A 266 22.38 19.80 -9.37
N ILE A 267 21.38 19.08 -8.87
CA ILE A 267 20.34 19.63 -8.00
C ILE A 267 21.00 20.19 -6.73
N ILE A 268 22.02 19.51 -6.18
CA ILE A 268 22.78 20.02 -5.01
C ILE A 268 23.93 20.99 -5.37
N LYS A 269 24.59 20.94 -6.54
CA LYS A 269 25.68 21.88 -6.99
C LYS A 269 25.11 23.17 -7.53
N ASN A 270 23.91 23.15 -8.12
CA ASN A 270 23.15 24.38 -8.36
C ASN A 270 22.71 25.03 -7.03
N VAL A 271 22.72 24.27 -5.94
CA VAL A 271 22.42 24.72 -4.56
C VAL A 271 23.70 25.01 -3.75
N VAL A 272 24.86 24.46 -4.14
CA VAL A 272 26.17 24.60 -3.48
C VAL A 272 27.21 24.98 -4.51
N ARG A 273 27.31 26.27 -4.82
CA ARG A 273 28.49 26.84 -5.50
C ARG A 273 29.53 27.21 -4.44
N ASN A 274 30.78 26.76 -4.64
CA ASN A 274 31.95 27.13 -3.81
C ASN A 274 31.82 26.83 -2.30
N GLY A 275 31.13 25.73 -1.92
CA GLY A 275 31.00 25.35 -0.51
C GLY A 275 30.17 26.33 0.33
N ARG A 276 29.32 27.15 -0.31
CA ARG A 276 28.31 28.01 0.32
C ARG A 276 26.95 27.69 -0.27
N ILE A 277 25.98 27.38 0.58
CA ILE A 277 24.56 27.39 0.20
C ILE A 277 24.11 28.84 0.27
N GLU A 278 23.98 29.52 -0.87
CA GLU A 278 23.41 30.87 -0.92
C GLU A 278 21.88 30.77 -0.88
N LEU A 279 21.34 30.56 0.33
CA LEU A 279 19.91 30.43 0.62
C LEU A 279 19.06 31.59 0.05
N GLY A 280 19.65 32.77 -0.14
CA GLY A 280 18.96 33.95 -0.69
C GLY A 280 18.59 33.84 -2.18
N GLU A 281 19.41 33.20 -3.02
CA GLU A 281 19.04 32.98 -4.44
C GLU A 281 17.92 31.93 -4.55
N ILE A 282 17.98 30.89 -3.73
CA ILE A 282 16.98 29.82 -3.62
C ILE A 282 15.65 30.39 -3.12
N GLU A 283 15.67 31.21 -2.06
CA GLU A 283 14.50 31.94 -1.57
C GLU A 283 13.91 32.80 -2.69
N SER A 284 14.74 33.50 -3.47
CA SER A 284 14.25 34.35 -4.56
C SER A 284 13.60 33.57 -5.71
N ILE A 285 14.09 32.38 -6.05
CA ILE A 285 13.55 31.53 -7.13
C ILE A 285 12.28 30.81 -6.65
N LEU A 286 12.32 30.23 -5.44
CA LEU A 286 11.19 29.55 -4.83
C LEU A 286 10.04 30.51 -4.49
N ALA A 287 10.36 31.74 -4.05
CA ALA A 287 9.38 32.78 -3.76
C ALA A 287 8.82 33.46 -5.02
N LYS A 288 9.53 33.46 -6.15
CA LYS A 288 8.95 33.90 -7.44
C LYS A 288 7.80 33.00 -7.89
N GLY A 289 7.83 31.73 -7.48
CA GLY A 289 6.82 30.73 -7.79
C GLY A 289 6.94 30.20 -9.23
N TYR A 290 6.82 28.89 -9.37
CA TYR A 290 6.87 28.19 -10.64
C TYR A 290 5.45 28.06 -11.22
N ARG A 291 5.21 28.71 -12.36
CA ARG A 291 3.97 28.52 -13.14
C ARG A 291 4.16 27.35 -14.09
N PHE A 292 3.24 26.39 -14.03
CA PHE A 292 3.21 25.26 -14.95
C PHE A 292 1.91 25.29 -15.76
N ASN A 293 2.02 24.93 -17.03
CA ASN A 293 0.89 24.75 -17.94
C ASN A 293 1.23 23.62 -18.89
N THR A 294 0.60 22.46 -18.69
CA THR A 294 0.87 21.24 -19.44
C THR A 294 -0.42 20.72 -20.06
N LEU A 295 -0.47 20.72 -21.40
CA LEU A 295 -1.55 20.14 -22.19
C LEU A 295 -1.05 18.84 -22.84
N LEU A 296 -1.69 17.73 -22.52
CA LEU A 296 -1.47 16.42 -23.13
C LEU A 296 -2.72 16.02 -23.92
N SER A 297 -2.54 15.69 -25.21
CA SER A 297 -3.61 15.17 -26.06
C SER A 297 -3.13 13.91 -26.75
N SER A 298 -3.88 12.81 -26.61
CA SER A 298 -3.52 11.53 -27.23
C SER A 298 -4.73 10.61 -27.40
N PHE A 299 -4.62 9.65 -28.32
CA PHE A 299 -5.56 8.52 -28.41
C PHE A 299 -5.11 7.42 -27.44
N VAL A 300 -5.76 7.33 -26.28
CA VAL A 300 -5.47 6.29 -25.28
C VAL A 300 -5.84 4.90 -25.82
N TYR A 301 -6.87 4.85 -26.67
CA TYR A 301 -7.28 3.64 -27.36
C TYR A 301 -7.70 3.96 -28.79
N GLU A 302 -7.15 3.24 -29.76
CA GLU A 302 -7.60 3.26 -31.15
C GLU A 302 -7.55 1.84 -31.70
N ARG A 303 -8.66 1.39 -32.27
CA ARG A 303 -8.76 0.13 -33.00
C ARG A 303 -9.75 0.29 -34.14
N THR A 304 -9.29 0.04 -35.34
CA THR A 304 -10.14 0.03 -36.53
C THR A 304 -10.01 -1.32 -37.23
N ARG A 305 -11.15 -1.88 -37.64
CA ARG A 305 -11.24 -3.12 -38.42
C ARG A 305 -12.21 -2.90 -39.56
N THR A 306 -11.76 -3.23 -40.75
CA THR A 306 -12.58 -3.16 -41.96
C THR A 306 -12.91 -4.58 -42.42
N ILE A 307 -14.18 -4.84 -42.65
CA ILE A 307 -14.70 -6.11 -43.17
C ILE A 307 -15.50 -5.77 -44.42
N VAL A 308 -15.47 -6.61 -45.45
CA VAL A 308 -16.26 -6.39 -46.66
C VAL A 308 -17.61 -7.11 -46.51
N HIS A 309 -18.72 -6.40 -46.78
CA HIS A 309 -20.04 -7.02 -46.82
C HIS A 309 -20.20 -7.90 -48.06
N SER A 310 -21.23 -8.76 -48.06
CA SER A 310 -21.64 -9.51 -49.26
C SER A 310 -21.98 -8.61 -50.46
N MET A 311 -22.41 -7.37 -50.21
CA MET A 311 -22.66 -6.35 -51.23
C MET A 311 -21.38 -5.66 -51.78
N GLY A 312 -20.20 -6.03 -51.29
CA GLY A 312 -18.91 -5.46 -51.71
C GLY A 312 -18.56 -4.11 -51.08
N THR A 313 -19.41 -3.55 -50.22
CA THR A 313 -19.12 -2.31 -49.48
C THR A 313 -18.32 -2.57 -48.20
N PRO A 314 -17.39 -1.69 -47.79
CA PRO A 314 -16.66 -1.85 -46.54
C PRO A 314 -17.51 -1.48 -45.32
N LEU A 315 -17.56 -2.40 -44.36
CA LEU A 315 -17.98 -2.19 -42.98
C LEU A 315 -16.76 -1.81 -42.14
N VAL A 316 -16.76 -0.61 -41.57
CA VAL A 316 -15.68 -0.12 -40.72
C VAL A 316 -16.16 -0.13 -39.27
N PHE A 317 -15.56 -1.02 -38.47
CA PHE A 317 -15.65 -0.98 -37.01
C PHE A 317 -14.51 -0.11 -36.50
N SER A 318 -14.83 0.99 -35.83
CA SER A 318 -13.84 1.91 -35.27
C SER A 318 -14.15 2.14 -33.80
N SER A 319 -13.13 2.04 -32.94
CA SER A 319 -13.25 2.37 -31.54
C SER A 319 -12.06 3.23 -31.16
N LYS A 320 -12.33 4.51 -30.86
CA LYS A 320 -11.33 5.55 -30.64
C LYS A 320 -11.62 6.27 -29.33
N MET A 321 -10.61 6.52 -28.52
CA MET A 321 -10.70 7.26 -27.26
C MET A 321 -9.68 8.40 -27.26
N PRO A 322 -9.99 9.52 -27.94
CA PRO A 322 -9.27 10.78 -27.73
C PRO A 322 -9.43 11.27 -26.30
N THR A 323 -8.31 11.58 -25.66
CA THR A 323 -8.25 12.12 -24.31
C THR A 323 -7.39 13.37 -24.31
N ILE A 324 -7.94 14.45 -23.75
CA ILE A 324 -7.24 15.71 -23.52
C ILE A 324 -7.14 15.89 -22.01
N PHE A 325 -5.92 16.05 -21.53
CA PHE A 325 -5.61 16.33 -20.13
C PHE A 325 -4.83 17.64 -20.07
N ASN A 326 -5.33 18.60 -19.31
CA ASN A 326 -4.68 19.88 -19.12
C ASN A 326 -4.51 20.16 -17.63
N VAL A 327 -3.29 20.55 -17.22
CA VAL A 327 -3.01 20.97 -15.86
C VAL A 327 -2.25 22.28 -15.90
N GLU A 328 -2.88 23.32 -15.36
CA GLU A 328 -2.28 24.62 -15.18
C GLU A 328 -2.23 24.99 -13.69
N GLY A 329 -1.21 25.74 -13.28
CA GLY A 329 -1.08 26.11 -11.88
C GLY A 329 0.15 26.92 -11.52
N LEU A 330 0.25 27.24 -10.25
CA LEU A 330 1.34 27.96 -9.60
C LEU A 330 1.76 27.20 -8.34
N VAL A 331 3.04 26.88 -8.25
CA VAL A 331 3.69 26.38 -7.02
C VAL A 331 4.58 27.49 -6.49
N LYS A 332 4.36 27.94 -5.26
CA LYS A 332 5.20 28.93 -4.58
C LYS A 332 5.70 28.34 -3.28
N VAL A 333 6.99 28.50 -2.99
CA VAL A 333 7.59 28.03 -1.74
C VAL A 333 8.26 29.21 -1.07
N GLU A 334 7.87 29.51 0.16
CA GLU A 334 8.44 30.56 1.00
C GLU A 334 9.14 29.92 2.19
N MET A 335 10.36 30.35 2.52
CA MET A 335 11.08 29.90 3.70
C MET A 335 10.89 30.91 4.84
N GLU A 336 10.76 30.42 6.07
CA GLU A 336 10.68 31.25 7.28
C GLU A 336 11.83 30.86 8.24
N PRO A 337 12.53 31.82 8.89
CA PRO A 337 12.47 33.27 8.67
C PRO A 337 13.27 33.69 7.42
N LYS A 338 12.80 34.76 6.76
CA LYS A 338 13.38 35.36 5.53
C LYS A 338 14.81 35.94 5.67
N ASN A 339 15.49 35.67 6.79
CA ASN A 339 16.77 36.27 7.16
C ASN A 339 17.97 35.36 6.85
N GLY A 340 17.75 34.17 6.26
CA GLY A 340 18.79 33.30 5.71
C GLY A 340 19.80 32.72 6.71
N LYS A 341 19.56 32.85 8.02
CA LYS A 341 20.43 32.34 9.09
C LYS A 341 20.05 30.93 9.57
N SER A 342 18.77 30.59 9.49
CA SER A 342 18.18 29.30 9.86
C SER A 342 16.91 29.09 9.00
N ILE A 343 16.60 27.84 8.66
CA ILE A 343 15.34 27.47 8.01
C ILE A 343 14.47 26.86 9.10
N ASP A 344 13.67 27.69 9.74
CA ASP A 344 12.85 27.29 10.89
C ASP A 344 11.43 26.87 10.45
N GLY A 345 11.05 27.21 9.22
CA GLY A 345 9.80 26.78 8.60
C GLY A 345 9.74 26.95 7.07
N LEU A 346 8.71 26.33 6.48
CA LEU A 346 8.45 26.26 5.05
C LEU A 346 6.95 26.49 4.79
N ARG A 347 6.60 27.47 3.96
CA ARG A 347 5.24 27.68 3.46
C ARG A 347 5.17 27.33 1.97
N LEU A 348 4.54 26.21 1.66
CA LEU A 348 4.21 25.77 0.31
C LEU A 348 2.81 26.25 -0.07
N ARG A 349 2.65 26.93 -1.20
CA ARG A 349 1.36 27.27 -1.81
C ARG A 349 1.23 26.61 -3.17
N LEU A 350 0.22 25.77 -3.33
CA LEU A 350 -0.10 25.03 -4.54
C LEU A 350 -1.48 25.46 -5.04
N GLN A 351 -1.52 26.08 -6.21
CA GLN A 351 -2.75 26.34 -6.94
C GLN A 351 -2.71 25.55 -8.24
N ALA A 352 -3.58 24.56 -8.40
CA ALA A 352 -3.60 23.68 -9.58
C ALA A 352 -5.02 23.54 -10.12
N ARG A 353 -5.17 23.48 -11.43
CA ARG A 353 -6.45 23.29 -12.14
C ARG A 353 -6.34 22.14 -13.13
N PRO A 354 -6.37 20.88 -12.66
CA PRO A 354 -6.47 19.72 -13.54
C PRO A 354 -7.85 19.66 -14.20
N THR A 355 -7.83 19.50 -15.52
CA THR A 355 -9.01 19.30 -16.38
C THR A 355 -8.77 18.10 -17.28
N LEU A 356 -9.76 17.22 -17.36
CA LEU A 356 -9.73 15.99 -18.16
C LEU A 356 -10.99 15.92 -19.00
N ALA A 357 -10.84 15.76 -20.30
CA ALA A 357 -11.92 15.47 -21.22
C ALA A 357 -11.55 14.24 -22.05
N SER A 358 -12.29 13.16 -21.87
CA SER A 358 -12.11 11.91 -22.61
C SER A 358 -13.41 11.52 -23.27
N THR A 359 -13.38 11.24 -24.57
CA THR A 359 -14.57 10.74 -25.28
C THR A 359 -14.22 9.44 -25.98
N HIS A 360 -14.84 8.34 -25.57
CA HIS A 360 -14.75 7.06 -26.25
C HIS A 360 -15.86 6.94 -27.27
N ILE A 361 -15.47 6.85 -28.54
CA ILE A 361 -16.34 6.75 -29.71
C ILE A 361 -16.19 5.34 -30.27
N THR A 362 -17.25 4.54 -30.16
CA THR A 362 -17.31 3.22 -30.81
C THR A 362 -18.32 3.28 -31.93
N SER A 363 -17.88 3.19 -33.18
CA SER A 363 -18.71 3.31 -34.36
C SER A 363 -18.63 2.08 -35.27
N VAL A 364 -19.76 1.80 -35.91
CA VAL A 364 -19.89 0.84 -37.01
C VAL A 364 -20.48 1.61 -38.18
N GLU A 365 -19.73 1.75 -39.26
CA GLU A 365 -20.17 2.49 -40.44
C GLU A 365 -20.01 1.68 -41.72
N THR A 366 -21.00 1.78 -42.60
CA THR A 366 -20.90 1.33 -43.98
C THR A 366 -20.55 2.53 -44.83
N VAL A 367 -19.38 2.47 -45.48
CA VAL A 367 -18.89 3.57 -46.31
C VAL A 367 -19.23 3.29 -47.77
N ASN A 368 -20.04 4.16 -48.38
CA ASN A 368 -20.23 4.25 -49.82
C ASN A 368 -19.73 5.65 -50.27
N PRO A 369 -19.13 5.78 -51.46
CA PRO A 369 -18.66 7.06 -52.01
C PRO A 369 -19.67 8.22 -51.95
N VAL A 370 -20.97 7.94 -51.98
CA VAL A 370 -22.03 8.98 -51.95
C VAL A 370 -22.60 9.19 -50.55
N VAL A 371 -22.79 8.11 -49.79
CA VAL A 371 -23.43 8.13 -48.46
C VAL A 371 -22.69 7.21 -47.50
N SER A 372 -22.47 7.67 -46.28
CA SER A 372 -22.01 6.81 -45.17
C SER A 372 -23.13 6.72 -44.15
N LEU A 373 -23.53 5.49 -43.85
CA LEU A 373 -24.52 5.17 -42.83
C LEU A 373 -23.81 4.50 -41.67
N GLY A 374 -24.03 4.97 -40.45
CA GLY A 374 -23.38 4.38 -39.30
C GLY A 374 -24.15 4.50 -38.00
N LEU A 375 -23.73 3.68 -37.06
CA LEU A 375 -24.10 3.71 -35.66
C LEU A 375 -22.85 4.10 -34.89
N LYS A 376 -22.98 4.96 -33.90
CA LYS A 376 -21.88 5.29 -32.98
C LYS A 376 -22.39 5.40 -31.55
N MET A 377 -21.58 4.91 -30.64
CA MET A 377 -21.73 5.05 -29.20
C MET A 377 -20.75 6.10 -28.74
N LEU A 378 -21.25 7.13 -28.05
CA LEU A 378 -20.45 8.20 -27.48
C LEU A 378 -20.44 8.03 -25.96
N HIS A 379 -19.28 7.76 -25.37
CA HIS A 379 -19.08 7.81 -23.92
C HIS A 379 -18.15 8.96 -23.61
N SER A 380 -18.65 10.03 -23.00
CA SER A 380 -17.83 11.18 -22.63
C SER A 380 -17.70 11.27 -21.11
N ALA A 381 -16.47 11.40 -20.65
CA ALA A 381 -16.12 11.70 -19.27
C ALA A 381 -15.38 13.04 -19.22
N GLN A 382 -15.93 13.98 -18.47
CA GLN A 382 -15.34 15.30 -18.21
C GLN A 382 -15.09 15.45 -16.72
N MET A 383 -13.92 15.94 -16.32
CA MET A 383 -13.58 16.22 -14.93
C MET A 383 -12.85 17.55 -14.82
N ASN A 384 -13.21 18.35 -13.82
CA ASN A 384 -12.59 19.64 -13.51
C ASN A 384 -12.52 19.82 -11.99
N VAL A 385 -11.32 19.66 -11.42
CA VAL A 385 -11.12 19.64 -9.96
C VAL A 385 -10.00 20.61 -9.56
N PRO A 386 -10.31 21.89 -9.32
CA PRO A 386 -9.30 22.85 -8.91
C PRO A 386 -8.92 22.65 -7.44
N VAL A 387 -7.62 22.77 -7.18
CA VAL A 387 -6.99 22.60 -5.87
C VAL A 387 -6.29 23.91 -5.52
N ASP A 388 -6.63 24.48 -4.36
CA ASP A 388 -5.90 25.59 -3.75
C ASP A 388 -5.51 25.16 -2.33
N MET A 389 -4.23 24.88 -2.15
CA MET A 389 -3.68 24.30 -0.93
C MET A 389 -2.49 25.13 -0.46
N THR A 390 -2.45 25.42 0.84
CA THR A 390 -1.30 26.04 1.50
C THR A 390 -0.85 25.17 2.65
N THR A 391 0.43 24.79 2.68
CA THR A 391 1.01 23.94 3.73
C THR A 391 2.14 24.72 4.39
N GLU A 392 2.00 24.99 5.68
CA GLU A 392 2.99 25.62 6.54
C GLU A 392 3.61 24.53 7.42
N MET A 393 4.93 24.39 7.38
CA MET A 393 5.70 23.47 8.22
C MET A 393 6.64 24.30 9.10
N ASN A 394 6.67 24.06 10.40
CA ASN A 394 7.60 24.68 11.34
C ASN A 394 8.27 23.56 12.14
N TRP A 395 9.59 23.68 12.38
CA TRP A 395 10.40 22.64 13.02
C TRP A 395 11.40 23.16 14.07
N GLU A 396 11.20 24.33 14.68
CA GLU A 396 12.12 24.85 15.71
C GLU A 396 12.28 23.95 16.95
N LYS A 397 11.16 23.44 17.50
CA LYS A 397 11.14 22.62 18.75
C LYS A 397 10.19 21.43 18.67
N LYS A 398 9.16 21.55 17.85
CA LYS A 398 8.17 20.53 17.52
C LYS A 398 7.89 20.63 16.02
N ILE A 399 7.57 19.51 15.39
CA ILE A 399 7.20 19.50 13.97
C ILE A 399 5.72 19.86 13.90
N GLU A 400 5.40 21.07 13.49
CA GLU A 400 4.04 21.57 13.28
C GLU A 400 3.77 21.70 11.78
N VAL A 401 2.83 20.92 11.27
CA VAL A 401 2.39 20.95 9.87
C VAL A 401 0.94 21.42 9.83
N LYS A 402 0.70 22.58 9.23
CA LYS A 402 -0.63 23.17 9.03
C LYS A 402 -0.93 23.25 7.54
N THR A 403 -1.88 22.45 7.07
CA THR A 403 -2.36 22.44 5.68
C THR A 403 -3.75 23.07 5.62
N THR A 404 -3.87 24.20 4.94
CA THR A 404 -5.15 24.85 4.64
C THR A 404 -5.56 24.54 3.20
N LEU A 405 -6.74 23.93 3.04
CA LEU A 405 -7.37 23.64 1.75
C LEU A 405 -8.53 24.63 1.53
N ALA A 406 -8.39 25.49 0.52
CA ALA A 406 -9.43 26.45 0.18
C ALA A 406 -10.48 25.80 -0.74
N LEU A 407 -11.76 26.02 -0.42
CA LEU A 407 -12.85 25.50 -1.23
C LEU A 407 -13.20 26.41 -2.42
N PRO A 408 -13.79 25.85 -3.49
CA PRO A 408 -14.38 26.62 -4.57
C PRO A 408 -15.31 27.77 -4.11
N LYS A 409 -15.11 28.97 -4.64
CA LYS A 409 -15.98 30.14 -4.34
C LYS A 409 -17.35 30.09 -5.02
N GLU A 410 -17.46 29.37 -6.13
CA GLU A 410 -18.66 29.27 -6.95
C GLU A 410 -19.06 27.81 -7.13
N SER A 411 -20.36 27.58 -7.27
CA SER A 411 -20.91 26.27 -7.64
C SER A 411 -20.43 25.90 -9.04
N ARG A 412 -19.91 24.67 -9.18
CA ARG A 412 -19.32 24.21 -10.44
C ARG A 412 -19.56 22.73 -10.67
N ARG A 413 -19.56 22.35 -11.94
CA ARG A 413 -19.55 20.95 -12.35
C ARG A 413 -18.16 20.36 -12.13
N VAL A 414 -18.09 19.34 -11.28
CA VAL A 414 -16.85 18.64 -10.93
C VAL A 414 -16.59 17.51 -11.90
N ALA A 415 -17.62 16.73 -12.21
CA ALA A 415 -17.55 15.65 -13.17
C ALA A 415 -18.85 15.50 -13.95
N GLN A 416 -18.74 15.06 -15.20
CA GLN A 416 -19.86 14.66 -16.03
C GLN A 416 -19.51 13.36 -16.74
N ILE A 417 -20.39 12.39 -16.65
CA ILE A 417 -20.30 11.12 -17.37
C ILE A 417 -21.57 11.00 -18.21
N GLN A 418 -21.41 10.93 -19.52
CA GLN A 418 -22.52 10.81 -20.45
C GLN A 418 -22.28 9.66 -21.42
N THR A 419 -23.33 8.88 -21.68
CA THR A 419 -23.38 7.86 -22.74
C THR A 419 -24.52 8.20 -23.69
N ARG A 420 -24.27 8.21 -25.00
CA ARG A 420 -25.29 8.47 -26.02
C ARG A 420 -25.12 7.53 -27.22
N PRO A 421 -26.09 6.64 -27.49
CA PRO A 421 -26.18 5.91 -28.76
C PRO A 421 -26.72 6.83 -29.87
N VAL A 422 -26.07 6.85 -31.02
CA VAL A 422 -26.43 7.72 -32.14
C VAL A 422 -26.38 6.94 -33.45
N SER A 423 -27.46 7.03 -34.23
CA SER A 423 -27.43 6.71 -35.65
C SER A 423 -27.12 7.97 -36.45
N TYR A 424 -26.32 7.85 -37.50
CA TYR A 424 -25.97 9.00 -38.32
C TYR A 424 -25.92 8.67 -39.80
N ILE A 425 -26.30 9.66 -40.61
CA ILE A 425 -26.21 9.63 -42.06
C ILE A 425 -25.32 10.78 -42.50
N LYS A 426 -24.25 10.45 -43.21
CA LYS A 426 -23.33 11.41 -43.82
C LYS A 426 -23.50 11.35 -45.34
N VAL A 427 -23.86 12.47 -45.95
CA VAL A 427 -23.93 12.59 -47.42
C VAL A 427 -22.70 13.36 -47.87
N TRP A 428 -21.89 12.76 -48.74
CA TRP A 428 -20.69 13.41 -49.25
C TRP A 428 -21.06 14.43 -50.33
N PRO A 429 -20.70 15.72 -50.18
CA PRO A 429 -20.96 16.70 -51.22
C PRO A 429 -20.10 16.38 -52.45
N LYS A 430 -20.60 16.73 -53.64
CA LYS A 430 -19.85 16.56 -54.90
C LYS A 430 -18.53 17.38 -54.91
N GLU A 431 -18.46 18.42 -54.08
CA GLU A 431 -17.27 19.25 -53.88
C GLU A 431 -16.48 18.74 -52.66
N ALA A 432 -15.46 17.91 -52.91
CA ALA A 432 -14.75 17.10 -51.91
C ALA A 432 -13.91 17.85 -50.85
N ARG A 433 -14.04 19.18 -50.73
CA ARG A 433 -13.17 20.01 -49.86
C ARG A 433 -13.79 20.43 -48.53
N THR A 434 -15.09 20.22 -48.32
CA THR A 434 -15.76 20.61 -47.08
C THR A 434 -16.13 19.39 -46.23
N TRP A 435 -15.67 19.35 -44.99
CA TRP A 435 -16.13 18.36 -44.02
C TRP A 435 -17.58 18.68 -43.62
N VAL A 436 -18.51 17.81 -44.00
CA VAL A 436 -19.94 17.96 -43.65
C VAL A 436 -20.23 17.20 -42.36
N GLU A 437 -20.82 17.90 -41.38
CA GLU A 437 -21.31 17.28 -40.16
C GLU A 437 -22.45 16.29 -40.48
N PRO A 438 -22.39 15.06 -39.96
CA PRO A 438 -23.41 14.06 -40.24
C PRO A 438 -24.74 14.45 -39.58
N LYS A 439 -25.87 14.08 -40.19
CA LYS A 439 -27.18 14.19 -39.55
C LYS A 439 -27.30 13.08 -38.51
N GLU A 440 -27.39 13.45 -37.24
CA GLU A 440 -27.41 12.54 -36.10
C GLU A 440 -28.84 12.40 -35.52
N LYS A 441 -29.20 11.17 -35.13
CA LYS A 441 -30.40 10.87 -34.33
C LYS A 441 -30.04 9.92 -33.20
N THR A 442 -30.40 10.28 -31.96
CA THR A 442 -30.25 9.42 -30.79
C THR A 442 -31.14 8.18 -30.94
N ILE A 443 -30.61 7.01 -30.57
CA ILE A 443 -31.35 5.76 -30.61
C ILE A 443 -32.02 5.56 -29.25
N TYR A 444 -33.34 5.42 -29.27
CA TYR A 444 -34.14 5.14 -28.09
C TYR A 444 -34.48 3.64 -28.09
N VAL A 445 -34.16 2.96 -26.99
CA VAL A 445 -34.50 1.54 -26.78
C VAL A 445 -35.69 1.50 -25.84
N GLU A 446 -36.87 1.21 -26.39
CA GLU A 446 -38.16 1.26 -25.69
C GLU A 446 -38.17 0.42 -24.39
N GLU A 447 -37.49 -0.73 -24.39
CA GLU A 447 -37.36 -1.61 -23.22
C GLU A 447 -36.56 -0.97 -22.06
N LEU A 448 -35.64 -0.06 -22.37
CA LEU A 448 -34.83 0.66 -21.38
C LEU A 448 -35.52 1.93 -20.88
N GLU A 449 -36.45 2.52 -21.65
CA GLU A 449 -37.14 3.77 -21.29
C GLU A 449 -38.04 3.60 -20.05
N THR A 450 -38.60 2.41 -19.85
CA THR A 450 -39.39 2.09 -18.64
C THR A 450 -38.52 1.89 -17.39
N LEU A 451 -37.19 1.78 -17.56
CA LEU A 451 -36.21 1.46 -16.51
C LEU A 451 -35.29 2.65 -16.20
N VAL A 452 -35.79 3.87 -16.33
CA VAL A 452 -35.01 5.09 -16.06
C VAL A 452 -35.03 5.42 -14.57
N HIS A 453 -33.88 5.30 -13.92
CA HIS A 453 -33.68 5.82 -12.58
C HIS A 453 -33.16 7.25 -12.66
N LYS A 454 -34.03 8.20 -12.29
CA LYS A 454 -33.62 9.59 -12.07
C LYS A 454 -32.95 9.67 -10.71
N ILE A 455 -31.66 9.97 -10.71
CA ILE A 455 -30.87 10.17 -9.52
C ILE A 455 -30.85 11.66 -9.24
N ARG A 456 -31.38 12.03 -8.08
CA ARG A 456 -31.24 13.38 -7.54
C ARG A 456 -30.97 13.25 -6.06
N SER A 457 -29.69 13.26 -5.70
CA SER A 457 -29.26 13.16 -4.32
C SER A 457 -28.22 14.22 -4.01
N SER A 458 -28.32 14.77 -2.80
CA SER A 458 -27.33 15.69 -2.24
C SER A 458 -26.62 14.98 -1.10
N HIS A 459 -25.30 14.90 -1.19
CA HIS A 459 -24.45 14.24 -0.20
C HIS A 459 -23.49 15.25 0.46
N LEU A 460 -22.93 14.86 1.61
CA LEU A 460 -21.85 15.55 2.34
C LEU A 460 -22.15 16.92 2.96
N GLU A 461 -23.32 17.53 2.70
CA GLU A 461 -23.68 18.85 3.24
C GLU A 461 -23.71 18.86 4.78
N LYS A 462 -24.33 17.85 5.39
CA LYS A 462 -24.43 17.79 6.86
C LYS A 462 -23.08 17.51 7.52
N THR A 463 -22.32 16.56 6.97
CA THR A 463 -21.07 16.06 7.56
C THR A 463 -19.89 17.00 7.35
N THR A 464 -19.78 17.59 6.17
CA THR A 464 -18.64 18.46 5.81
C THR A 464 -19.05 19.93 5.67
N GLY A 465 -20.31 20.21 5.34
CA GLY A 465 -20.75 21.56 4.91
C GLY A 465 -20.69 21.74 3.40
N MET A 466 -20.04 20.82 2.68
CA MET A 466 -19.98 20.82 1.22
C MET A 466 -21.17 20.07 0.66
N LYS A 467 -22.00 20.73 -0.15
CA LYS A 467 -23.10 20.08 -0.84
C LYS A 467 -22.61 19.55 -2.19
N ILE A 468 -22.52 18.23 -2.31
CA ILE A 468 -22.26 17.57 -3.59
C ILE A 468 -23.59 17.03 -4.11
N ASN A 469 -24.06 17.61 -5.21
CA ASN A 469 -25.24 17.16 -5.90
C ASN A 469 -24.84 16.16 -6.98
N VAL A 470 -25.52 15.02 -6.96
CA VAL A 470 -25.47 14.02 -8.01
C VAL A 470 -26.83 14.06 -8.70
N GLU A 471 -26.85 14.60 -9.91
CA GLU A 471 -28.04 14.71 -10.74
C GLU A 471 -27.84 13.94 -12.02
N GLY A 472 -28.86 13.19 -12.44
CA GLY A 472 -28.75 12.44 -13.66
C GLY A 472 -29.89 11.45 -13.88
N HIS A 473 -29.80 10.78 -15.01
CA HIS A 473 -30.64 9.64 -15.31
C HIS A 473 -29.76 8.51 -15.83
N VAL A 474 -30.03 7.31 -15.32
CA VAL A 474 -29.38 6.08 -15.77
C VAL A 474 -30.46 5.06 -16.12
N HIS A 475 -30.34 4.46 -17.28
CA HIS A 475 -31.20 3.41 -17.78
C HIS A 475 -30.72 2.05 -17.23
N GLY A 476 -31.63 1.30 -16.59
CA GLY A 476 -31.41 -0.10 -16.14
C GLY A 476 -31.43 -0.30 -14.62
N HIS A 477 -31.72 -1.52 -14.18
CA HIS A 477 -31.79 -1.92 -12.75
C HIS A 477 -30.40 -1.98 -12.11
N ILE A 478 -29.86 -0.86 -11.63
CA ILE A 478 -28.54 -0.83 -10.96
C ILE A 478 -28.54 -1.63 -9.64
N TRP A 479 -29.71 -1.84 -9.01
CA TRP A 479 -29.79 -2.28 -7.60
C TRP A 479 -30.63 -3.54 -7.32
N GLU A 480 -31.38 -4.10 -8.29
CA GLU A 480 -32.40 -5.12 -8.00
C GLU A 480 -32.18 -6.50 -8.63
N ARG A 481 -31.28 -6.64 -9.60
CA ARG A 481 -30.92 -7.94 -10.18
C ARG A 481 -29.41 -8.03 -10.22
N GLY A 482 -28.87 -9.18 -9.82
CA GLY A 482 -27.43 -9.43 -9.69
C GLY A 482 -26.63 -9.07 -10.94
N THR A 483 -25.31 -9.20 -10.83
CA THR A 483 -24.26 -8.79 -11.77
C THR A 483 -24.41 -9.22 -13.25
N GLU A 484 -25.45 -9.99 -13.58
CA GLU A 484 -25.70 -10.70 -14.84
C GLU A 484 -26.12 -9.83 -16.04
N ARG A 485 -26.44 -8.53 -15.88
CA ARG A 485 -26.81 -7.62 -17.00
C ARG A 485 -26.38 -6.16 -16.82
N ILE A 486 -25.61 -5.86 -15.78
CA ILE A 486 -25.29 -4.49 -15.32
C ILE A 486 -24.54 -3.65 -16.40
N PRO A 487 -23.60 -4.18 -17.20
CA PRO A 487 -22.81 -3.32 -18.09
C PRO A 487 -23.55 -2.89 -19.38
N SER A 488 -24.49 -3.69 -19.91
CA SER A 488 -25.04 -3.46 -21.25
C SER A 488 -25.98 -2.25 -21.30
N ALA A 489 -26.85 -2.05 -20.30
CA ALA A 489 -27.75 -0.90 -20.24
C ALA A 489 -27.00 0.43 -19.98
N MET A 490 -25.96 0.40 -19.15
CA MET A 490 -25.11 1.57 -18.87
C MET A 490 -24.28 2.00 -20.09
N LEU A 491 -23.87 1.02 -20.91
CA LEU A 491 -23.10 1.26 -22.13
C LEU A 491 -23.99 1.56 -23.35
N ILE A 492 -25.23 1.06 -23.41
CA ILE A 492 -26.07 1.18 -24.62
C ILE A 492 -27.12 2.31 -24.49
N GLY A 493 -27.60 2.60 -23.28
CA GLY A 493 -28.64 3.61 -23.04
C GLY A 493 -28.15 5.06 -23.07
N GLU A 494 -29.09 6.01 -23.21
CA GLU A 494 -28.82 7.44 -23.03
C GLU A 494 -28.66 7.74 -21.53
N ASN A 495 -27.43 7.83 -21.04
CA ASN A 495 -27.14 8.05 -19.63
C ASN A 495 -26.46 9.39 -19.45
N ASN A 496 -26.86 10.16 -18.44
CA ASN A 496 -26.16 11.39 -18.05
C ASN A 496 -26.09 11.44 -16.54
N LEU A 497 -24.88 11.51 -16.00
CA LEU A 497 -24.59 11.67 -14.59
C LEU A 497 -23.72 12.90 -14.42
N GLU A 498 -24.22 13.87 -13.69
CA GLU A 498 -23.57 15.14 -13.41
C GLU A 498 -23.32 15.25 -11.91
N ILE A 499 -22.05 15.47 -11.56
CA ILE A 499 -21.62 15.70 -10.19
C ILE A 499 -21.26 17.18 -10.09
N THR A 500 -22.07 17.93 -9.35
CA THR A 500 -21.89 19.36 -9.12
C THR A 500 -21.56 19.63 -7.66
N PHE A 501 -20.58 20.49 -7.45
CA PHE A 501 -20.36 21.12 -6.16
C PHE A 501 -21.25 22.36 -6.09
N GLU A 502 -22.07 22.46 -5.06
CA GLU A 502 -22.93 23.61 -4.80
C GLU A 502 -22.46 24.31 -3.52
N LYS A 503 -22.21 25.62 -3.61
CA LYS A 503 -21.89 26.44 -2.43
C LYS A 503 -23.18 26.82 -1.71
N THR A 504 -23.29 26.44 -0.44
CA THR A 504 -24.41 26.82 0.45
C THR A 504 -23.91 27.72 1.59
N GLU A 505 -24.83 28.28 2.39
CA GLU A 505 -24.48 29.06 3.58
C GLU A 505 -23.74 28.24 4.66
N GLU A 506 -23.88 26.91 4.63
CA GLU A 506 -23.16 26.01 5.55
C GLU A 506 -21.76 25.62 5.04
N THR A 507 -21.41 25.97 3.79
CA THR A 507 -20.13 25.62 3.17
C THR A 507 -19.01 26.47 3.75
N PRO A 508 -17.95 25.86 4.32
CA PRO A 508 -16.81 26.61 4.82
C PRO A 508 -16.00 27.24 3.68
N GLU A 509 -15.22 28.26 3.98
CA GLU A 509 -14.30 28.87 3.02
C GLU A 509 -13.03 28.03 2.88
N GLU A 510 -12.55 27.48 4.00
CA GLU A 510 -11.33 26.68 4.06
C GLU A 510 -11.42 25.57 5.13
N TYR A 511 -10.68 24.49 4.89
CA TYR A 511 -10.37 23.49 5.90
C TYR A 511 -8.94 23.63 6.35
N VAL A 512 -8.70 23.69 7.65
CA VAL A 512 -7.37 23.73 8.24
C VAL A 512 -7.10 22.38 8.92
N ILE A 513 -6.13 21.66 8.39
CA ILE A 513 -5.59 20.42 8.95
C ILE A 513 -4.30 20.78 9.66
N LYS A 514 -4.24 20.55 10.96
CA LYS A 514 -3.08 20.81 11.80
C LYS A 514 -2.56 19.49 12.35
N THR A 515 -1.26 19.24 12.24
CA THR A 515 -0.59 18.08 12.81
C THR A 515 0.62 18.58 13.59
N GLU A 516 0.75 18.17 14.85
CA GLU A 516 1.88 18.48 15.71
C GLU A 516 2.50 17.18 16.21
N MET A 517 3.83 17.08 16.10
CA MET A 517 4.61 15.98 16.64
C MET A 517 5.72 16.54 17.52
N GLU A 518 5.70 16.16 18.80
CA GLU A 518 6.77 16.49 19.75
C GLU A 518 7.84 15.37 19.74
N GLN A 519 9.12 15.75 19.78
CA GLN A 519 10.24 14.80 19.81
C GLN A 519 10.34 14.07 21.16
N PHE A 520 11.12 12.97 21.16
CA PHE A 520 11.39 12.09 22.30
C PHE A 520 11.90 12.86 23.52
N ASN A 521 11.00 13.24 24.42
CA ASN A 521 11.37 13.88 25.68
C ASN A 521 11.55 12.82 26.76
N GLU A 522 12.72 12.82 27.41
CA GLU A 522 12.97 11.98 28.58
C GLU A 522 11.99 12.36 29.71
N LYS A 523 11.25 11.37 30.21
CA LYS A 523 10.30 11.52 31.31
C LYS A 523 10.44 10.32 32.25
N LYS A 524 10.13 10.51 33.54
CA LYS A 524 10.07 9.37 34.48
C LYS A 524 8.77 8.58 34.24
N MET A 525 8.90 7.28 34.02
CA MET A 525 7.77 6.35 33.92
C MET A 525 7.10 6.21 35.29
N GLU A 526 5.77 6.23 35.33
CA GLU A 526 5.01 5.83 36.50
C GLU A 526 5.04 4.30 36.64
N ARG A 527 4.82 3.79 37.86
CA ARG A 527 4.77 2.34 38.08
C ARG A 527 3.59 1.72 37.34
N PRO A 528 3.70 0.46 36.87
CA PRO A 528 2.59 -0.20 36.19
C PRO A 528 1.35 -0.31 37.10
N SER A 529 0.19 0.14 36.62
CA SER A 529 -1.09 0.06 37.34
C SER A 529 -1.78 -1.31 37.19
N MET A 530 -1.00 -2.38 37.05
CA MET A 530 -1.50 -3.75 36.79
C MET A 530 -1.70 -4.60 38.05
N GLU A 531 -1.63 -3.99 39.24
CA GLU A 531 -1.83 -4.68 40.52
C GLU A 531 -3.21 -5.36 40.63
N ARG A 532 -4.20 -4.92 39.87
CA ARG A 532 -5.58 -5.46 39.81
C ARG A 532 -5.86 -6.26 38.55
N PHE A 533 -4.83 -6.77 37.87
CA PHE A 533 -5.05 -7.57 36.65
C PHE A 533 -5.91 -8.81 36.95
N PHE A 534 -5.60 -9.53 38.04
CA PHE A 534 -6.29 -10.74 38.51
C PHE A 534 -7.35 -10.49 39.61
N ASP A 535 -8.24 -9.51 39.41
CA ASP A 535 -9.41 -9.31 40.31
C ASP A 535 -10.32 -10.56 40.35
N GLU A 536 -11.01 -10.79 41.47
CA GLU A 536 -11.80 -12.01 41.75
C GLU A 536 -12.72 -12.45 40.60
N ASP A 537 -13.40 -11.51 39.95
CA ASP A 537 -14.32 -11.77 38.84
C ASP A 537 -13.67 -12.40 37.59
N ASN A 538 -12.35 -12.25 37.40
CA ASN A 538 -11.64 -12.71 36.20
C ASN A 538 -10.65 -13.85 36.49
N LYS A 539 -10.46 -14.22 37.77
CA LYS A 539 -9.46 -15.20 38.22
C LYS A 539 -9.61 -16.58 37.59
N GLU A 540 -10.82 -16.95 37.17
CA GLU A 540 -11.10 -18.27 36.60
C GLU A 540 -10.75 -18.38 35.11
N HIS A 541 -10.83 -17.28 34.37
CA HIS A 541 -10.60 -17.29 32.90
C HIS A 541 -9.13 -17.26 32.52
N PHE A 542 -8.29 -16.81 33.45
CA PHE A 542 -6.85 -16.76 33.30
C PHE A 542 -6.13 -17.92 34.02
N LYS A 543 -6.87 -18.96 34.47
CA LYS A 543 -6.30 -20.22 34.99
C LYS A 543 -5.55 -20.96 33.90
N THR A 544 -4.42 -21.58 34.22
CA THR A 544 -3.67 -22.45 33.30
C THR A 544 -4.40 -23.80 33.16
N GLU A 545 -4.07 -24.62 32.16
CA GLU A 545 -4.72 -25.93 31.98
C GLU A 545 -4.52 -26.87 33.20
N GLU A 546 -5.54 -27.71 33.48
CA GLU A 546 -5.85 -28.52 34.70
C GLU A 546 -4.73 -29.37 35.37
N TYR A 547 -3.49 -29.36 34.90
CA TYR A 547 -2.40 -30.21 35.41
C TYR A 547 -1.21 -29.44 36.04
N GLU A 548 -1.27 -28.11 36.18
CA GLU A 548 -0.39 -27.38 37.11
C GLU A 548 -1.05 -27.42 38.51
N GLU A 549 -0.30 -27.75 39.56
CA GLU A 549 -0.87 -27.86 40.91
C GLU A 549 -1.48 -26.51 41.33
N ALA A 550 -2.60 -26.51 42.06
CA ALA A 550 -3.24 -25.26 42.49
C ALA A 550 -2.29 -24.35 43.30
N GLU A 551 -1.28 -24.94 43.96
CA GLU A 551 -0.21 -24.24 44.67
C GLU A 551 0.72 -23.45 43.71
N ASP A 552 0.99 -23.96 42.50
CA ASP A 552 1.82 -23.29 41.49
C ASP A 552 1.14 -22.03 40.92
N GLU A 553 -0.20 -22.02 40.81
CA GLU A 553 -0.95 -20.86 40.31
C GLU A 553 -0.93 -19.68 41.29
N GLU A 554 -1.07 -19.93 42.59
CA GLU A 554 -1.01 -18.89 43.61
C GLU A 554 0.39 -18.29 43.70
N GLU A 555 1.43 -19.14 43.70
CA GLU A 555 2.83 -18.67 43.62
C GLU A 555 3.09 -17.82 42.37
N ARG A 556 2.56 -18.23 41.21
CA ARG A 556 2.72 -17.52 39.95
C ARG A 556 2.10 -16.12 40.00
N ARG A 557 0.89 -16.00 40.55
CA ARG A 557 0.20 -14.71 40.72
C ARG A 557 0.95 -13.79 41.69
N VAL A 558 1.42 -14.34 42.80
CA VAL A 558 2.26 -13.60 43.76
C VAL A 558 3.55 -13.12 43.08
N SER A 559 4.17 -13.94 42.23
CA SER A 559 5.35 -13.56 41.46
C SER A 559 5.09 -12.42 40.46
N PHE A 560 3.92 -12.40 39.81
CA PHE A 560 3.50 -11.31 38.93
C PHE A 560 3.25 -10.01 39.70
N HIS A 561 2.52 -10.08 40.81
CA HIS A 561 2.29 -8.91 41.67
C HIS A 561 3.62 -8.34 42.19
N LYS A 562 4.56 -9.22 42.56
CA LYS A 562 5.91 -8.81 42.95
C LYS A 562 6.65 -8.14 41.78
N TYR A 563 6.61 -8.72 40.59
CA TYR A 563 7.23 -8.14 39.38
C TYR A 563 6.68 -6.76 39.04
N ALA A 564 5.35 -6.60 38.98
CA ALA A 564 4.71 -5.32 38.68
C ALA A 564 5.04 -4.24 39.74
N LYS A 565 5.19 -4.64 41.02
CA LYS A 565 5.48 -3.73 42.13
C LYS A 565 6.96 -3.32 42.21
N GLU A 566 7.87 -4.24 41.88
CA GLU A 566 9.32 -4.02 41.91
C GLU A 566 9.84 -3.40 40.61
N TYR A 567 9.03 -3.36 39.55
CA TYR A 567 9.39 -2.78 38.26
C TYR A 567 9.84 -1.31 38.39
N LYS A 568 11.06 -1.03 37.92
CA LYS A 568 11.63 0.32 37.81
C LYS A 568 12.30 0.48 36.46
N SER A 569 11.80 1.44 35.67
CA SER A 569 12.45 1.89 34.43
C SER A 569 13.59 2.86 34.77
N GLU A 570 14.71 2.75 34.05
CA GLU A 570 15.83 3.71 34.16
C GLU A 570 15.59 4.96 33.32
N LYS A 571 15.03 4.81 32.10
CA LYS A 571 14.74 5.89 31.15
C LYS A 571 13.45 5.62 30.40
N ALA A 572 12.52 6.58 30.40
CA ALA A 572 11.33 6.50 29.56
C ALA A 572 11.22 7.70 28.63
N PHE A 573 10.66 7.46 27.45
CA PHE A 573 10.46 8.48 26.42
C PHE A 573 8.97 8.74 26.27
N SER A 574 8.63 10.03 26.19
CA SER A 574 7.26 10.47 25.91
C SER A 574 7.13 10.95 24.47
N HIS A 575 6.02 10.57 23.82
CA HIS A 575 5.63 11.00 22.49
C HIS A 575 4.24 11.63 22.56
N ARG A 576 4.06 12.68 21.78
CA ARG A 576 2.77 13.32 21.59
C ARG A 576 2.55 13.57 20.11
N LEU A 577 1.47 13.00 19.61
CA LEU A 577 0.95 13.25 18.27
C LEU A 577 -0.41 13.92 18.42
N PHE A 578 -0.55 15.13 17.90
CA PHE A 578 -1.82 15.85 17.87
C PHE A 578 -2.22 16.12 16.42
N ALA A 579 -3.46 15.82 16.08
CA ALA A 579 -4.04 16.11 14.79
C ALA A 579 -5.40 16.79 14.96
N GLN A 580 -5.64 17.87 14.22
CA GLN A 580 -6.87 18.64 14.24
C GLN A 580 -7.31 18.95 12.81
N ILE A 581 -8.59 18.75 12.53
CA ILE A 581 -9.23 19.20 11.29
C ILE A 581 -10.35 20.15 11.69
N LYS A 582 -10.30 21.39 11.21
CA LYS A 582 -11.35 22.40 11.46
C LYS A 582 -11.83 23.04 10.17
N SER A 583 -13.12 23.35 10.11
CA SER A 583 -13.72 24.15 9.05
C SER A 583 -13.75 25.63 9.46
N VAL A 584 -13.33 26.54 8.59
CA VAL A 584 -13.32 27.99 8.85
C VAL A 584 -14.20 28.71 7.83
N GLY A 585 -14.94 29.73 8.25
CA GLY A 585 -15.77 30.57 7.38
C GLY A 585 -17.19 30.04 7.07
N GLY A 586 -17.59 28.90 7.65
CA GLY A 586 -18.97 28.39 7.57
C GLY A 586 -19.84 28.79 8.78
N ARG A 587 -21.17 28.77 8.63
CA ARG A 587 -22.13 29.12 9.71
C ARG A 587 -22.01 28.25 10.97
N LYS A 588 -21.59 27.00 10.82
CA LYS A 588 -21.30 26.06 11.92
C LYS A 588 -19.82 25.70 11.88
N GLU A 589 -19.13 25.89 12.99
CA GLU A 589 -17.76 25.41 13.14
C GLU A 589 -17.78 23.89 13.33
N ARG A 590 -17.19 23.17 12.38
CA ARG A 590 -16.99 21.72 12.45
C ARG A 590 -15.53 21.47 12.79
N LYS A 591 -15.30 20.67 13.82
CA LYS A 591 -13.96 20.41 14.37
C LYS A 591 -13.83 18.95 14.76
N ALA A 592 -12.72 18.34 14.39
CA ALA A 592 -12.30 17.01 14.85
C ALA A 592 -10.87 17.09 15.35
N GLU A 593 -10.60 16.55 16.53
CA GLU A 593 -9.29 16.51 17.18
C GLU A 593 -8.97 15.10 17.61
N MET A 594 -7.70 14.74 17.51
CA MET A 594 -7.14 13.49 17.96
C MET A 594 -5.78 13.78 18.59
N GLU A 595 -5.58 13.25 19.79
CA GLU A 595 -4.34 13.33 20.53
C GLU A 595 -3.92 11.92 20.96
N VAL A 596 -2.69 11.53 20.65
CA VAL A 596 -2.08 10.30 21.11
C VAL A 596 -0.86 10.66 21.94
N ARG A 597 -0.85 10.24 23.20
CA ARG A 597 0.29 10.35 24.09
C ARG A 597 0.77 8.95 24.41
N SER A 598 2.03 8.66 24.15
CA SER A 598 2.62 7.38 24.55
C SER A 598 3.85 7.63 25.40
N VAL A 599 3.94 6.95 26.53
CA VAL A 599 5.15 6.91 27.35
C VAL A 599 5.61 5.47 27.38
N CYS A 600 6.84 5.21 26.97
CA CYS A 600 7.43 3.87 26.92
C CYS A 600 8.83 3.87 27.52
N ASP A 601 9.18 2.77 28.17
CA ASP A 601 10.54 2.49 28.62
C ASP A 601 11.50 2.28 27.43
N ASP A 602 12.81 2.44 27.65
CA ASP A 602 13.86 2.27 26.64
C ASP A 602 13.82 0.90 25.94
N LYS A 603 13.48 -0.15 26.69
CA LYS A 603 13.35 -1.55 26.24
C LYS A 603 11.93 -1.90 25.78
N LEU A 604 11.01 -0.93 25.69
CA LEU A 604 9.58 -1.13 25.36
C LEU A 604 8.88 -2.17 26.25
N ARG A 605 9.40 -2.41 27.45
CA ARG A 605 8.87 -3.41 28.40
C ARG A 605 7.56 -2.96 29.03
N HIS A 606 7.48 -1.69 29.42
CA HIS A 606 6.26 -1.05 29.88
C HIS A 606 5.94 0.13 28.98
N CYS A 607 4.72 0.14 28.45
CA CYS A 607 4.21 1.21 27.60
C CYS A 607 2.81 1.61 28.05
N LYS A 608 2.58 2.90 28.20
CA LYS A 608 1.26 3.50 28.44
C LYS A 608 0.91 4.43 27.29
N ILE A 609 -0.19 4.15 26.62
CA ILE A 609 -0.67 4.89 25.45
C ILE A 609 -2.07 5.44 25.76
N ASP A 610 -2.16 6.76 25.87
CA ASP A 610 -3.41 7.49 26.06
C ASP A 610 -3.85 8.10 24.72
N PHE A 611 -5.03 7.74 24.28
CA PHE A 611 -5.72 8.27 23.10
C PHE A 611 -6.88 9.15 23.56
N SER A 612 -6.96 10.37 23.03
CA SER A 612 -8.10 11.26 23.20
C SER A 612 -8.58 11.73 21.83
N GLY A 613 -9.86 11.59 21.56
CA GLY A 613 -10.50 12.03 20.32
C GLY A 613 -11.76 12.82 20.62
N MET A 614 -11.96 13.91 19.90
CA MET A 614 -13.16 14.74 20.01
C MET A 614 -13.65 15.12 18.61
N ARG A 615 -14.96 15.10 18.39
CA ARG A 615 -15.56 15.66 17.17
C ARG A 615 -16.87 16.37 17.47
N THR A 616 -17.16 17.39 16.68
CA THR A 616 -18.48 18.01 16.65
C THR A 616 -19.55 17.00 16.17
N PRO A 617 -20.84 17.21 16.52
CA PRO A 617 -21.94 16.35 16.10
C PRO A 617 -22.00 16.15 14.58
N LEU A 618 -22.11 14.89 14.12
CA LEU A 618 -22.20 14.55 12.69
C LEU A 618 -23.55 13.90 12.32
N VAL A 619 -24.22 13.27 13.28
CA VAL A 619 -25.49 12.56 13.08
C VAL A 619 -26.64 13.42 13.63
N GLU A 620 -27.80 13.43 12.97
CA GLU A 620 -28.97 14.25 13.37
C GLU A 620 -29.45 14.05 14.81
N LYS A 621 -29.10 12.91 15.43
CA LYS A 621 -29.47 12.57 16.81
C LYS A 621 -28.45 13.04 17.85
N GLU A 622 -27.28 13.55 17.43
CA GLU A 622 -26.22 14.02 18.32
C GLU A 622 -26.40 15.52 18.60
N THR A 623 -26.55 15.90 19.86
CA THR A 623 -26.67 17.31 20.30
C THR A 623 -25.41 17.83 20.99
N ARG A 624 -24.48 16.93 21.36
CA ARG A 624 -23.24 17.22 22.08
C ARG A 624 -22.04 16.60 21.36
N ASP A 625 -20.87 17.22 21.54
CA ASP A 625 -19.61 16.73 20.99
C ASP A 625 -19.35 15.28 21.40
N TRP A 626 -18.97 14.48 20.42
CA TRP A 626 -18.60 13.10 20.67
C TRP A 626 -17.16 13.06 21.14
N LYS A 627 -16.91 12.43 22.29
CA LYS A 627 -15.57 12.23 22.84
C LYS A 627 -15.24 10.75 22.92
N MET A 628 -13.96 10.44 22.80
CA MET A 628 -13.40 9.12 23.02
C MET A 628 -12.10 9.25 23.78
N GLU A 629 -11.99 8.54 24.87
CA GLU A 629 -10.77 8.41 25.65
C GLU A 629 -10.42 6.92 25.71
N SER A 630 -9.17 6.57 25.46
CA SER A 630 -8.69 5.20 25.64
C SER A 630 -7.29 5.21 26.24
N SER A 631 -7.09 4.42 27.29
CA SER A 631 -5.80 4.18 27.92
C SER A 631 -5.43 2.72 27.71
N ILE A 632 -4.28 2.49 27.07
CA ILE A 632 -3.71 1.17 26.83
C ILE A 632 -2.42 1.06 27.63
N GLU A 633 -2.35 0.09 28.53
CA GLU A 633 -1.16 -0.22 29.30
C GLU A 633 -0.68 -1.62 28.92
N MET A 634 0.60 -1.76 28.56
CA MET A 634 1.22 -3.02 28.16
C MET A 634 2.42 -3.30 29.04
N LEU A 635 2.54 -4.54 29.51
CA LEU A 635 3.69 -5.02 30.28
C LEU A 635 4.20 -6.32 29.67
N TYR A 636 5.41 -6.25 29.11
CA TYR A 636 6.14 -7.40 28.58
C TYR A 636 7.02 -8.04 29.68
N PRO A 637 7.23 -9.36 29.60
CA PRO A 637 8.20 -10.05 30.44
C PRO A 637 9.63 -9.72 29.99
N GLU A 638 10.59 -9.97 30.87
CA GLU A 638 12.01 -9.89 30.53
C GLU A 638 12.36 -10.92 29.45
N MET A 639 13.03 -10.49 28.38
CA MET A 639 13.53 -11.41 27.37
C MET A 639 14.74 -12.17 27.92
N PRO A 640 14.71 -13.51 27.95
CA PRO A 640 15.79 -14.32 28.50
C PRO A 640 17.00 -14.34 27.56
N ALA A 641 18.20 -14.33 28.12
CA ALA A 641 19.45 -14.36 27.37
C ALA A 641 19.90 -15.79 27.03
N SER A 642 19.35 -16.82 27.69
CA SER A 642 19.69 -18.22 27.44
C SER A 642 18.51 -19.17 27.60
N LEU A 643 18.58 -20.37 27.00
CA LEU A 643 17.56 -21.42 27.16
C LEU A 643 17.43 -21.94 28.61
N LYS A 644 18.44 -21.73 29.46
CA LYS A 644 18.38 -22.06 30.90
C LYS A 644 17.59 -21.03 31.67
N GLU A 645 17.87 -19.74 31.44
CA GLU A 645 17.15 -18.60 32.01
C GLU A 645 15.69 -18.58 31.54
N LEU A 646 15.49 -18.69 30.22
CA LEU A 646 14.63 -19.69 29.59
C LEU A 646 13.64 -20.38 30.51
N LYS A 647 14.06 -21.56 30.95
CA LYS A 647 13.36 -22.54 31.78
C LYS A 647 13.11 -22.07 33.22
N GLU A 648 13.99 -21.27 33.80
CA GLU A 648 13.92 -20.81 35.19
C GLU A 648 12.95 -19.63 35.38
N GLN A 649 12.67 -18.87 34.33
CA GLN A 649 11.75 -17.74 34.37
C GLN A 649 10.32 -18.21 34.66
N LYS A 650 9.80 -17.91 35.86
CA LYS A 650 8.43 -18.25 36.30
C LYS A 650 7.35 -17.34 35.66
N HIS A 651 7.65 -16.08 35.36
CA HIS A 651 6.71 -15.12 34.74
C HIS A 651 7.13 -14.76 33.31
N ARG A 652 6.32 -15.15 32.32
CA ARG A 652 6.59 -14.97 30.86
C ARG A 652 5.40 -14.42 30.10
N GLU A 653 4.49 -13.79 30.81
CA GLU A 653 3.19 -13.47 30.26
C GLU A 653 3.16 -12.04 29.78
N LEU A 654 2.55 -11.82 28.62
CA LEU A 654 2.24 -10.48 28.14
C LEU A 654 0.92 -10.06 28.76
N SER A 655 0.92 -9.00 29.57
CA SER A 655 -0.31 -8.43 30.13
C SER A 655 -0.64 -7.10 29.45
N ILE A 656 -1.86 -6.97 28.94
CA ILE A 656 -2.37 -5.75 28.33
C ILE A 656 -3.70 -5.38 28.97
N ASN A 657 -3.80 -4.15 29.47
CA ASN A 657 -5.04 -3.54 29.93
C ASN A 657 -5.43 -2.44 28.95
N VAL A 658 -6.67 -2.49 28.46
CA VAL A 658 -7.27 -1.45 27.64
C VAL A 658 -8.52 -0.96 28.34
N GLU A 659 -8.56 0.32 28.66
CA GLU A 659 -9.77 1.00 29.10
C GLU A 659 -10.17 1.98 28.01
N SER A 660 -11.44 1.99 27.62
CA SER A 660 -11.95 2.94 26.64
C SER A 660 -13.34 3.42 27.02
N ARG A 661 -13.56 4.72 26.87
CA ARG A 661 -14.83 5.41 27.11
C ARG A 661 -15.17 6.25 25.89
N TRP A 662 -16.38 6.17 25.37
CA TRP A 662 -16.78 6.97 24.21
C TRP A 662 -18.27 7.28 24.14
N GLY A 663 -18.61 8.37 23.44
CA GLY A 663 -19.98 8.80 23.16
C GLY A 663 -20.21 10.28 23.43
N SER A 664 -21.33 10.81 22.94
CA SER A 664 -21.73 12.22 23.17
C SER A 664 -22.12 12.53 24.64
N ASP A 665 -22.35 11.50 25.46
CA ASP A 665 -22.61 11.58 26.91
C ASP A 665 -21.65 10.68 27.73
N GLU A 666 -20.56 10.16 27.14
CA GLU A 666 -19.62 9.21 27.81
C GLU A 666 -20.26 7.91 28.36
N LYS A 667 -21.45 7.55 27.87
CA LYS A 667 -22.24 6.40 28.37
C LYS A 667 -21.76 5.01 27.95
N ASN A 668 -20.70 4.90 27.14
CA ASN A 668 -20.15 3.60 26.77
C ASN A 668 -18.77 3.43 27.39
N GLU A 669 -18.58 2.36 28.15
CA GLU A 669 -17.30 1.97 28.74
C GLU A 669 -16.96 0.54 28.30
N MET A 670 -15.70 0.30 27.98
CA MET A 670 -15.18 -1.03 27.66
C MET A 670 -13.83 -1.22 28.33
N LYS A 671 -13.69 -2.33 29.03
CA LYS A 671 -12.46 -2.75 29.69
C LYS A 671 -12.04 -4.09 29.13
N ILE A 672 -10.89 -4.13 28.46
CA ILE A 672 -10.32 -5.34 27.88
C ILE A 672 -9.05 -5.68 28.64
N LYS A 673 -8.96 -6.92 29.12
CA LYS A 673 -7.73 -7.50 29.67
C LYS A 673 -7.28 -8.61 28.72
N ILE A 674 -6.02 -8.58 28.29
CA ILE A 674 -5.42 -9.58 27.41
C ILE A 674 -4.20 -10.16 28.10
N GLN A 675 -4.07 -11.48 28.07
CA GLN A 675 -2.94 -12.23 28.58
C GLN A 675 -2.40 -13.14 27.48
N GLY A 676 -1.14 -12.93 27.09
CA GLY A 676 -0.41 -13.83 26.21
C GLY A 676 0.45 -14.80 27.03
N GLU A 677 0.35 -16.09 26.76
CA GLU A 677 1.11 -17.15 27.43
C GLU A 677 1.50 -18.28 26.46
N GLN A 678 2.18 -19.30 26.97
CA GLN A 678 2.55 -20.50 26.21
C GLN A 678 1.61 -21.65 26.52
N ASN A 679 1.05 -22.25 25.47
CA ASN A 679 0.25 -23.46 25.54
C ASN A 679 1.12 -24.67 25.96
N LYS A 680 0.49 -25.70 26.54
CA LYS A 680 1.07 -26.96 26.99
C LYS A 680 1.96 -27.64 25.94
N GLU A 681 1.53 -27.67 24.69
CA GLU A 681 2.30 -28.27 23.60
C GLU A 681 3.63 -27.54 23.36
N GLN A 682 3.62 -26.20 23.42
CA GLN A 682 4.81 -25.36 23.30
C GLN A 682 5.75 -25.57 24.49
N LYS A 683 5.22 -25.63 25.71
CA LYS A 683 6.01 -25.93 26.93
C LYS A 683 6.66 -27.32 26.86
N ARG A 684 5.95 -28.33 26.36
CA ARG A 684 6.48 -29.70 26.16
C ARG A 684 7.55 -29.73 25.07
N TRP A 685 7.29 -29.06 23.95
CA TRP A 685 8.26 -28.93 22.85
C TRP A 685 9.55 -28.25 23.33
N MET A 686 9.44 -27.15 24.07
CA MET A 686 10.60 -26.49 24.69
C MET A 686 11.40 -27.45 25.58
N LYS A 687 10.75 -28.24 26.44
CA LYS A 687 11.44 -29.19 27.33
C LYS A 687 12.25 -30.22 26.51
N LEU A 688 11.68 -30.75 25.44
CA LEU A 688 12.34 -31.70 24.54
C LEU A 688 13.51 -31.07 23.76
N VAL A 689 13.38 -29.79 23.37
CA VAL A 689 14.45 -29.07 22.66
C VAL A 689 15.60 -28.71 23.60
N ALA A 690 15.30 -28.31 24.84
CA ALA A 690 16.30 -27.97 25.85
C ALA A 690 17.17 -29.16 26.26
N GLU A 691 16.65 -30.39 26.15
CA GLU A 691 17.40 -31.63 26.41
C GLU A 691 18.42 -31.95 25.30
N LYS A 692 18.26 -31.41 24.08
CA LYS A 692 19.18 -31.61 22.95
C LYS A 692 20.32 -30.58 22.89
N LYS A 693 20.51 -29.81 23.96
CA LYS A 693 21.40 -28.64 24.01
C LYS A 693 22.88 -28.95 23.70
N ASP A 694 23.35 -30.16 23.98
CA ASP A 694 24.78 -30.50 23.91
C ASP A 694 25.32 -30.70 22.47
N GLU A 695 24.49 -30.63 21.42
CA GLU A 695 24.88 -30.91 20.02
C GLU A 695 24.79 -29.70 19.06
N MET A 696 24.50 -28.48 19.54
CA MET A 696 24.10 -27.36 18.67
C MET A 696 25.11 -26.21 18.56
N THR A 697 25.09 -25.51 17.41
CA THR A 697 25.88 -24.29 17.18
C THR A 697 25.23 -23.04 17.80
N ALA A 698 26.00 -21.98 18.06
CA ALA A 698 25.50 -20.75 18.71
C ALA A 698 24.36 -20.04 17.94
N PHE A 699 24.34 -20.16 16.61
CA PHE A 699 23.27 -19.59 15.78
C PHE A 699 21.97 -20.42 15.89
N GLU A 700 22.08 -21.74 15.93
CA GLU A 700 20.95 -22.64 16.16
C GLU A 700 20.35 -22.44 17.56
N GLU A 701 21.21 -22.24 18.57
CA GLU A 701 20.77 -21.93 19.94
C GLU A 701 19.95 -20.63 19.99
N TYR A 702 20.39 -19.59 19.27
CA TYR A 702 19.66 -18.31 19.20
C TYR A 702 18.32 -18.45 18.47
N SER A 703 18.30 -19.13 17.31
CA SER A 703 17.05 -19.35 16.56
C SER A 703 16.02 -20.12 17.39
N LEU A 704 16.47 -21.17 18.09
CA LEU A 704 15.63 -21.97 18.97
C LEU A 704 15.19 -21.22 20.22
N LEU A 705 16.03 -20.33 20.76
CA LEU A 705 15.64 -19.43 21.85
C LEU A 705 14.49 -18.51 21.43
N VAL A 706 14.57 -17.93 20.23
CA VAL A 706 13.51 -17.07 19.69
C VAL A 706 12.22 -17.86 19.47
N GLU A 707 12.29 -19.03 18.84
CA GLU A 707 11.11 -19.91 18.61
C GLU A 707 10.48 -20.39 19.93
N SER A 708 11.31 -20.74 20.91
CA SER A 708 10.85 -21.23 22.21
C SER A 708 10.39 -20.12 23.15
N ALA A 709 10.77 -18.86 22.94
CA ALA A 709 10.28 -17.71 23.71
C ALA A 709 8.95 -17.14 23.19
N MET A 710 8.50 -17.54 21.99
CA MET A 710 7.24 -17.06 21.43
C MET A 710 6.02 -17.50 22.25
N LEU A 711 5.07 -16.59 22.40
CA LEU A 711 3.75 -16.84 23.00
C LEU A 711 2.81 -17.37 21.92
N ASN A 712 2.02 -18.39 22.24
CA ASN A 712 1.12 -19.05 21.29
C ASN A 712 -0.31 -19.22 21.82
N GLN A 713 -0.60 -18.75 23.02
CA GLN A 713 -1.95 -18.71 23.58
C GLN A 713 -2.27 -17.30 24.04
N TYR A 714 -3.41 -16.77 23.62
CA TYR A 714 -3.89 -15.44 24.00
C TYR A 714 -5.30 -15.56 24.58
N LYS A 715 -5.44 -15.15 25.83
CA LYS A 715 -6.71 -15.08 26.56
C LYS A 715 -7.15 -13.62 26.64
N LEU A 716 -8.39 -13.34 26.30
CA LEU A 716 -8.99 -12.01 26.28
C LEU A 716 -10.29 -12.03 27.07
N VAL A 717 -10.45 -11.05 27.96
CA VAL A 717 -11.69 -10.79 28.68
C VAL A 717 -12.09 -9.34 28.44
N ALA A 718 -13.23 -9.13 27.78
CA ALA A 718 -13.80 -7.81 27.52
C ALA A 718 -15.10 -7.62 28.31
N LYS A 719 -15.08 -6.71 29.29
CA LYS A 719 -16.28 -6.24 29.98
C LYS A 719 -16.77 -4.97 29.28
N TYR A 720 -18.05 -4.90 28.93
CA TYR A 720 -18.59 -3.76 28.20
C TYR A 720 -19.92 -3.28 28.79
N GLU A 721 -20.05 -1.97 28.97
CA GLU A 721 -21.32 -1.33 29.31
C GLU A 721 -21.64 -0.35 28.18
N ILE A 722 -22.53 -0.77 27.27
CA ILE A 722 -22.87 -0.02 26.06
C ILE A 722 -24.35 0.35 26.12
N ALA A 723 -24.63 1.62 26.41
CA ALA A 723 -25.99 2.15 26.43
C ALA A 723 -26.55 2.44 25.03
N CYS A 724 -25.68 2.65 24.03
CA CYS A 724 -26.11 3.06 22.68
C CYS A 724 -26.56 1.85 21.81
N PRO A 725 -27.81 1.84 21.30
CA PRO A 725 -28.36 0.72 20.51
C PRO A 725 -27.63 0.46 19.19
N PHE A 726 -27.09 1.52 18.56
CA PHE A 726 -26.39 1.42 17.29
C PHE A 726 -25.07 0.62 17.41
N THR A 727 -24.26 0.94 18.42
CA THR A 727 -23.02 0.19 18.72
C THR A 727 -23.29 -1.25 19.08
N ARG A 728 -24.38 -1.54 19.80
CA ARG A 728 -24.81 -2.91 20.09
C ARG A 728 -25.12 -3.68 18.82
N SER A 729 -25.92 -3.10 17.92
CA SER A 729 -26.23 -3.71 16.62
C SER A 729 -24.99 -3.94 15.75
N LEU A 730 -24.00 -3.04 15.79
CA LEU A 730 -22.76 -3.18 15.05
C LEU A 730 -21.90 -4.34 15.58
N LEU A 731 -21.77 -4.47 16.90
CA LEU A 731 -21.09 -5.61 17.54
C LEU A 731 -21.79 -6.94 17.23
N ASP A 732 -23.13 -6.96 17.31
CA ASP A 732 -23.92 -8.15 16.97
C ASP A 732 -23.70 -8.58 15.51
N LYS A 733 -23.60 -7.61 14.57
CA LYS A 733 -23.29 -7.90 13.16
C LYS A 733 -21.88 -8.44 12.95
N ILE A 734 -20.88 -7.88 13.63
CA ILE A 734 -19.49 -8.38 13.58
C ILE A 734 -19.45 -9.82 14.07
N TYR A 735 -20.11 -10.10 15.19
CA TYR A 735 -20.22 -11.44 15.74
C TYR A 735 -20.95 -12.40 14.79
N SER A 736 -22.06 -11.97 14.20
CA SER A 736 -22.82 -12.73 13.21
C SER A 736 -21.98 -13.09 11.98
N TYR A 737 -21.15 -12.16 11.50
CA TYR A 737 -20.26 -12.40 10.37
C TYR A 737 -19.20 -13.45 10.67
N ALA A 738 -18.62 -13.43 11.88
CA ALA A 738 -17.65 -14.43 12.33
C ALA A 738 -18.22 -15.86 12.30
N LYS A 739 -19.53 -16.03 12.52
CA LYS A 739 -20.22 -17.32 12.42
C LYS A 739 -20.28 -17.87 10.98
N VAL A 740 -20.54 -16.99 10.01
CA VAL A 740 -20.83 -17.38 8.61
C VAL A 740 -19.55 -17.77 7.86
N SER A 741 -18.42 -17.17 8.23
CA SER A 741 -17.12 -17.36 7.57
C SER A 741 -16.62 -18.81 7.49
N ASN A 742 -17.06 -19.74 8.35
CA ASN A 742 -16.50 -21.11 8.43
C ASN A 742 -17.47 -22.17 8.96
N TRP A 743 -18.71 -22.18 8.45
CA TRP A 743 -19.80 -22.98 9.01
C TRP A 743 -19.55 -24.49 9.20
N TYR A 744 -18.62 -25.11 8.45
CA TYR A 744 -18.32 -26.55 8.55
C TYR A 744 -17.35 -26.95 9.68
N LYS A 745 -16.58 -26.02 10.26
CA LYS A 745 -15.57 -26.31 11.31
C LYS A 745 -15.89 -25.66 12.67
N ASN A 746 -17.06 -25.05 12.78
CA ASN A 746 -17.50 -24.32 13.96
C ASN A 746 -18.39 -25.22 14.81
N SER A 747 -18.06 -25.39 16.09
CA SER A 747 -19.01 -25.93 17.08
C SER A 747 -19.62 -24.76 17.84
N ILE A 748 -20.95 -24.71 17.88
CA ILE A 748 -21.71 -23.70 18.62
C ILE A 748 -22.44 -24.41 19.74
N GLU A 749 -22.14 -24.03 20.97
CA GLU A 749 -22.84 -24.46 22.17
C GLU A 749 -23.65 -23.29 22.71
N TYR A 750 -24.96 -23.47 22.90
CA TYR A 750 -25.83 -22.44 23.48
C TYR A 750 -25.86 -22.62 25.00
N GLY A 751 -25.65 -21.53 25.75
CA GLY A 751 -25.57 -21.54 27.21
C GLY A 751 -25.88 -20.17 27.80
N HIS A 752 -26.13 -20.09 29.10
CA HIS A 752 -26.27 -18.83 29.82
C HIS A 752 -24.95 -18.50 30.51
N ASN A 753 -24.15 -17.65 29.88
CA ASN A 753 -22.91 -17.10 30.43
C ASN A 753 -23.19 -15.72 31.07
N GLU A 754 -22.20 -15.16 31.77
CA GLU A 754 -22.33 -13.83 32.39
C GLU A 754 -22.70 -12.74 31.38
N GLU A 755 -23.74 -11.97 31.69
CA GLU A 755 -24.16 -10.84 30.85
C GLU A 755 -23.05 -9.78 30.78
N ARG A 756 -22.91 -9.13 29.61
CA ARG A 756 -21.99 -8.00 29.37
C ARG A 756 -20.50 -8.34 29.42
N ILE A 757 -20.16 -9.62 29.34
CA ILE A 757 -18.78 -10.10 29.31
C ILE A 757 -18.59 -10.97 28.07
N VAL A 758 -17.53 -10.70 27.31
CA VAL A 758 -17.06 -11.55 26.22
C VAL A 758 -15.70 -12.09 26.57
N ARG A 759 -15.52 -13.40 26.43
CA ARG A 759 -14.23 -14.07 26.63
C ARG A 759 -13.78 -14.64 25.30
N ALA A 760 -12.50 -14.53 24.99
CA ALA A 760 -11.95 -15.14 23.79
C ALA A 760 -10.60 -15.80 24.10
N GLN A 761 -10.36 -16.95 23.51
CA GLN A 761 -9.12 -17.69 23.62
C GLN A 761 -8.64 -18.07 22.23
N LEU A 762 -7.46 -17.58 21.85
CA LEU A 762 -6.78 -17.93 20.62
C LEU A 762 -5.55 -18.78 20.95
N SER A 763 -5.46 -19.98 20.37
CA SER A 763 -4.31 -20.88 20.47
C SER A 763 -3.73 -21.13 19.09
N ILE A 764 -2.46 -20.87 18.89
CA ILE A 764 -1.74 -21.12 17.64
C ILE A 764 -0.95 -22.42 17.78
N GLU A 765 -1.00 -23.25 16.74
CA GLU A 765 -0.25 -24.50 16.68
C GLU A 765 1.26 -24.23 16.77
N PRO A 766 2.00 -24.87 17.69
CA PRO A 766 3.41 -24.57 17.92
C PRO A 766 4.35 -25.01 16.79
N SER A 767 4.03 -26.09 16.06
CA SER A 767 4.97 -26.76 15.14
C SER A 767 5.09 -26.07 13.79
N THR A 768 3.95 -25.83 13.12
CA THR A 768 3.91 -25.19 11.79
C THR A 768 3.42 -23.75 11.85
N ARG A 769 2.75 -23.36 12.94
CA ARG A 769 2.05 -22.07 13.12
C ARG A 769 1.09 -21.73 11.97
N GLN A 770 0.63 -22.74 11.25
CA GLN A 770 -0.31 -22.60 10.13
C GLN A 770 -1.76 -22.71 10.57
N TYR A 771 -2.02 -23.26 11.75
CA TYR A 771 -3.37 -23.46 12.26
C TYR A 771 -3.58 -22.72 13.59
N ALA A 772 -4.77 -22.15 13.75
CA ALA A 772 -5.20 -21.51 14.97
C ALA A 772 -6.56 -22.06 15.41
N ASN A 773 -6.71 -22.20 16.73
CA ASN A 773 -7.96 -22.55 17.39
C ASN A 773 -8.46 -21.30 18.10
N LEU A 774 -9.70 -20.89 17.81
CA LEU A 774 -10.32 -19.70 18.38
C LEU A 774 -11.60 -20.11 19.11
N THR A 775 -11.68 -19.83 20.39
CA THR A 775 -12.91 -20.00 21.18
C THR A 775 -13.40 -18.62 21.61
N ILE A 776 -14.66 -18.30 21.34
CA ILE A 776 -15.31 -17.06 21.73
C ILE A 776 -16.53 -17.42 22.56
N GLU A 777 -16.59 -16.93 23.79
CA GLU A 777 -17.72 -17.07 24.69
C GLU A 777 -18.42 -15.72 24.81
N THR A 778 -19.70 -15.70 24.44
CA THR A 778 -20.61 -14.57 24.62
C THR A 778 -21.66 -14.94 25.68
N PRO A 779 -22.49 -13.98 26.14
CA PRO A 779 -23.52 -14.27 27.14
C PRO A 779 -24.50 -15.40 26.78
N PHE A 780 -24.71 -15.67 25.48
CA PHE A 780 -25.72 -16.63 25.02
C PHE A 780 -25.17 -17.90 24.39
N GLU A 781 -23.88 -17.90 24.04
CA GLU A 781 -23.29 -18.99 23.27
C GLU A 781 -21.76 -18.99 23.31
N LYS A 782 -21.21 -20.18 23.12
CA LYS A 782 -19.79 -20.49 22.99
C LYS A 782 -19.53 -20.99 21.58
N LEU A 783 -18.75 -20.23 20.82
CA LEU A 783 -18.28 -20.55 19.49
C LEU A 783 -16.86 -21.09 19.58
N SER A 784 -16.62 -22.32 19.14
CA SER A 784 -15.26 -22.87 19.00
C SER A 784 -14.98 -23.15 17.53
N ILE A 785 -13.92 -22.52 17.01
CA ILE A 785 -13.40 -22.68 15.66
C ILE A 785 -12.09 -23.45 15.78
N ARG A 786 -12.04 -24.64 15.19
CA ARG A 786 -10.84 -25.50 15.20
C ARG A 786 -10.15 -25.51 13.84
N ASP A 787 -8.83 -25.67 13.86
CA ASP A 787 -7.96 -25.81 12.69
C ASP A 787 -8.22 -24.72 11.63
N TYR A 788 -8.30 -23.47 12.09
CA TYR A 788 -8.36 -22.32 11.20
C TYR A 788 -7.01 -22.13 10.53
N ARG A 789 -6.94 -22.40 9.23
CA ARG A 789 -5.71 -22.22 8.47
C ARG A 789 -5.41 -20.72 8.31
N LEU A 790 -4.32 -20.28 8.93
CA LEU A 790 -3.85 -18.92 8.80
C LEU A 790 -3.33 -18.68 7.36
N PRO A 791 -3.61 -17.52 6.76
CA PRO A 791 -3.16 -17.20 5.41
C PRO A 791 -1.62 -17.12 5.30
N MET A 792 -0.94 -16.91 6.43
CA MET A 792 0.51 -16.97 6.57
C MET A 792 0.84 -17.60 7.93
N PRO A 793 1.89 -18.46 8.03
CA PRO A 793 2.36 -18.92 9.33
C PRO A 793 2.83 -17.73 10.16
N LEU A 794 2.29 -17.60 11.38
CA LEU A 794 2.61 -16.51 12.31
C LEU A 794 3.97 -16.71 12.95
#